data_AF-A0A2E6GHM9-F1
#
_entry.id   AF-A0A2E6GHM9-F1
#
_cell.length_a   1.000
_cell.length_b   1.000
_cell.length_c   1.000
_cell.angle_alpha   90.00
_cell.angle_beta   90.00
_cell.angle_gamma   90.00
#
_symmetry.space_group_name_H-M   'P 1'
#
loop_
_entity.id
_entity.type
_entity.pdbx_description
1 polymer ?
#
loop_
_entity_poly.entity_id
_entity_poly.type
_entity_poly.pdbx_seq_one_letter_code
_entity_poly.pdbx_strand_id
1 'polypeptide(L)'
;MVPSIHPSTIQEVKDKADIVDVISEHVVLKKKGKEFVGICPFHDDNKPSMTVSPSKQFYYCFSCGAGGNSIKFLMEFTRNNFADVVLSLAKKNDINIKTIDGPQNEAYKRQLTAREELYKVLRISKDWFKSQLYNSSGKNALEYITNIRNLNKSTIDEFEIGYAPNSWTDLYDYLTKVEKISLESILKAGLVISKEKENKTYDRFRNRLIVPIFDSQGRVVAFGGRSLDGSEPKYLNSPESEIFEKGKLLFSFHKASSNIRKNDKAIVVEGYFDVITLHSKGINNCVASLGTALSKYQISQLCRCTDNKNIVINFDSDNAGNAATKRIISEVESLSLNQQINLKILQLSGFKDPDEYLSNHSSNDYLNLVDQAKFWIDWELDQIFLNKDISKADNFQNVVSLLVKFLSKLTQSAIRTHYLQKVSERLSMGQARLAIKFEEDLRQQVKGFRWHGRSQKFELPHEITQREKNESQIIFYYLHCPELRIFIRKELFKREIQNFSINHHQLIWSAISKIEEDSFGKDYLIKINDKLNSNLINDFKKLDLLFSLPDFITINNHEIINKLAIFINPDELFLTTLSNPKNNLLGTLSLLERYKSLKRCRHLISSWSSQRLKTLENCISILITNNNSESSDSTKEIDDLFKDLNSDALKFQELYYLERQHIISLDKQRCGNYVFKN
;
A
#
# COMPACT_ATOMS: atom_id res chain seq x y z
N MET A 1 10.58 0.10 23.54
CA MET A 1 9.85 1.32 23.96
C MET A 1 10.88 2.40 24.21
N VAL A 2 10.71 3.58 23.64
CA VAL A 2 11.59 4.72 23.90
C VAL A 2 11.15 5.33 25.24
N PRO A 3 12.06 5.55 26.22
CA PRO A 3 11.68 6.10 27.51
C PRO A 3 11.11 7.50 27.34
N SER A 4 10.07 7.82 28.11
CA SER A 4 9.54 9.18 28.18
C SER A 4 10.55 10.06 28.93
N ILE A 5 11.29 10.88 28.18
CA ILE A 5 12.28 11.81 28.72
C ILE A 5 11.52 12.91 29.46
N HIS A 6 11.92 13.21 30.70
CA HIS A 6 11.24 14.26 31.47
C HIS A 6 11.38 15.60 30.74
N PRO A 7 10.31 16.41 30.65
CA PRO A 7 10.34 17.71 29.95
C PRO A 7 11.48 18.63 30.41
N SER A 8 11.87 18.56 31.69
CA SER A 8 13.01 19.35 32.22
C SER A 8 14.34 18.99 31.58
N THR A 9 14.59 17.71 31.26
CA THR A 9 15.83 17.25 30.60
C THR A 9 15.84 17.71 29.15
N ILE A 10 14.70 17.66 28.47
CA ILE A 10 14.57 18.18 27.11
C ILE A 10 14.85 19.68 27.09
N GLN A 11 14.36 20.42 28.10
CA GLN A 11 14.61 21.85 28.22
C GLN A 11 16.09 22.13 28.51
N GLU A 12 16.69 21.43 29.48
CA GLU A 12 18.10 21.61 29.83
C GLU A 12 19.03 21.29 28.64
N VAL A 13 18.70 20.26 27.84
CA VAL A 13 19.42 19.95 26.60
C VAL A 13 19.28 21.08 25.58
N LYS A 14 18.10 21.66 25.41
CA LYS A 14 17.90 22.80 24.50
C LYS A 14 18.66 24.05 24.96
N ASP A 15 18.78 24.25 26.27
CA ASP A 15 19.42 25.44 26.84
C ASP A 15 20.96 25.34 26.80
N LYS A 16 21.52 24.13 26.95
CA LYS A 16 22.98 23.90 26.96
C LYS A 16 23.57 23.53 25.60
N ALA A 17 22.80 22.91 24.72
CA ALA A 17 23.30 22.51 23.40
C ALA A 17 23.32 23.71 22.44
N ASP A 18 24.41 24.48 22.48
CA ASP A 18 24.60 25.62 21.57
C ASP A 18 24.58 25.17 20.11
N ILE A 19 23.71 25.82 19.33
CA ILE A 19 23.48 25.45 17.94
C ILE A 19 24.71 25.66 17.04
N VAL A 20 25.55 26.66 17.34
CA VAL A 20 26.76 26.92 16.56
C VAL A 20 27.73 25.79 16.78
N ASP A 21 27.94 25.38 18.04
CA ASP A 21 28.84 24.29 18.38
C ASP A 21 28.38 22.98 17.74
N VAL A 22 27.09 22.65 17.90
CA VAL A 22 26.49 21.41 17.33
C VAL A 22 26.60 21.37 15.80
N ILE A 23 26.37 22.47 15.10
CA ILE A 23 26.46 22.49 13.63
C ILE A 23 27.92 22.53 13.17
N SER A 24 28.79 23.24 13.89
CA SER A 24 30.19 23.44 13.51
C SER A 24 31.02 22.15 13.48
N GLU A 25 30.57 21.11 14.19
CA GLU A 25 31.18 19.77 14.14
C GLU A 25 30.94 19.02 12.83
N HIS A 26 29.90 19.42 12.10
CA HIS A 26 29.46 18.75 10.90
C HIS A 26 29.63 19.62 9.65
N VAL A 27 29.61 20.95 9.83
CA VAL A 27 29.62 21.92 8.74
C VAL A 27 30.58 23.05 9.08
N VAL A 28 31.45 23.40 8.12
CA VAL A 28 32.33 24.56 8.27
C VAL A 28 31.50 25.85 8.24
N LEU A 29 31.45 26.53 9.39
CA LEU A 29 30.75 27.80 9.55
C LEU A 29 31.72 28.97 9.51
N LYS A 30 31.36 30.04 8.78
CA LYS A 30 32.08 31.32 8.76
C LYS A 30 31.23 32.41 9.41
N LYS A 31 31.83 33.17 10.33
CA LYS A 31 31.15 34.29 10.98
C LYS A 31 30.89 35.42 9.98
N LYS A 32 29.65 35.90 9.91
CA LYS A 32 29.21 37.00 9.04
C LYS A 32 28.31 37.94 9.85
N GLY A 33 28.92 38.97 10.43
CA GLY A 33 28.25 39.89 11.34
C GLY A 33 27.89 39.21 12.67
N LYS A 34 26.61 39.23 13.04
CA LYS A 34 26.08 38.58 14.26
C LYS A 34 25.72 37.10 14.07
N GLU A 35 25.78 36.61 12.84
CA GLU A 35 25.32 35.29 12.41
C GLU A 35 26.51 34.46 11.87
N PHE A 36 26.31 33.16 11.68
CA PHE A 36 27.24 32.26 11.01
C PHE A 36 26.63 31.75 9.70
N VAL A 37 27.46 31.51 8.69
CA VAL A 37 27.00 31.02 7.38
C VAL A 37 27.86 29.83 6.94
N GLY A 38 27.21 28.79 6.40
CA GLY A 38 27.86 27.58 5.90
C GLY A 38 27.12 26.98 4.70
N ILE A 39 27.73 25.97 4.08
CA ILE A 39 27.09 25.16 3.04
C ILE A 39 26.08 24.24 3.74
N CYS A 40 24.85 24.20 3.23
CA CYS A 40 23.81 23.35 3.80
C CYS A 40 24.12 21.87 3.54
N PRO A 41 24.05 20.99 4.54
CA PRO A 41 24.29 19.56 4.35
C PRO A 41 23.07 18.79 3.84
N PHE A 42 21.92 19.45 3.68
CA PHE A 42 20.64 18.80 3.36
C PHE A 42 20.28 18.84 1.87
N HIS A 43 21.08 19.50 1.04
CA HIS A 43 20.96 19.52 -0.41
C HIS A 43 22.32 19.83 -1.03
N ASP A 44 22.48 19.53 -2.32
CA ASP A 44 23.72 19.85 -3.03
C ASP A 44 23.83 21.36 -3.30
N ASP A 45 24.77 22.02 -2.63
CA ASP A 45 25.05 23.44 -2.78
C ASP A 45 26.55 23.71 -2.90
N ASN A 46 26.93 24.59 -3.81
CA ASN A 46 28.31 25.06 -3.98
C ASN A 46 28.53 26.44 -3.33
N LYS A 47 27.47 27.08 -2.81
CA LYS A 47 27.54 28.38 -2.14
C LYS A 47 26.97 28.27 -0.72
N PRO A 48 27.50 29.03 0.25
CA PRO A 48 26.93 29.04 1.61
C PRO A 48 25.49 29.56 1.59
N SER A 49 24.52 28.67 1.85
CA SER A 49 23.08 28.93 1.83
C SER A 49 22.40 28.76 3.19
N MET A 50 23.09 28.15 4.15
CA MET A 50 22.62 27.95 5.52
C MET A 50 23.15 29.05 6.43
N THR A 51 22.25 29.72 7.14
CA THR A 51 22.57 30.71 8.19
C THR A 51 22.23 30.14 9.55
N VAL A 52 23.10 30.36 10.53
CA VAL A 52 22.97 29.91 11.92
C VAL A 52 23.02 31.11 12.84
N SER A 53 21.97 31.29 13.65
CA SER A 53 21.83 32.39 14.60
C SER A 53 22.14 31.93 16.01
N PRO A 54 23.25 32.41 16.62
CA PRO A 54 23.57 32.12 18.02
C PRO A 54 22.51 32.72 18.95
N SER A 55 22.05 33.94 18.64
CA SER A 55 21.05 34.65 19.46
C SER A 55 19.67 33.99 19.47
N LYS A 56 19.28 33.35 18.36
CA LYS A 56 17.98 32.68 18.22
C LYS A 56 18.05 31.17 18.45
N GLN A 57 19.26 30.62 18.65
CA GLN A 57 19.50 29.17 18.71
C GLN A 57 18.80 28.41 17.57
N PHE A 58 18.92 28.94 16.34
CA PHE A 58 18.17 28.51 15.17
C PHE A 58 19.01 28.56 13.89
N TYR A 59 18.84 27.56 13.02
CA TYR A 59 19.43 27.52 11.69
C TYR A 59 18.35 27.57 10.61
N TYR A 60 18.67 28.17 9.46
CA TYR A 60 17.81 28.18 8.30
C TYR A 60 18.61 28.17 7.00
N CYS A 61 18.22 27.33 6.06
CA CYS A 61 18.75 27.30 4.72
C CYS A 61 17.80 27.99 3.76
N PHE A 62 18.28 29.06 3.11
CA PHE A 62 17.48 29.85 2.17
C PHE A 62 17.24 29.16 0.82
N SER A 63 18.01 28.12 0.48
CA SER A 63 17.85 27.36 -0.76
C SER A 63 16.80 26.25 -0.65
N CYS A 64 16.93 25.34 0.33
CA CYS A 64 16.03 24.19 0.48
C CYS A 64 14.95 24.35 1.56
N GLY A 65 14.96 25.45 2.32
CA GLY A 65 13.99 25.71 3.38
C GLY A 65 14.18 24.90 4.68
N ALA A 66 15.22 24.06 4.77
CA ALA A 66 15.56 23.34 5.99
C ALA A 66 15.86 24.33 7.13
N GLY A 67 15.33 24.07 8.32
CA GLY A 67 15.54 24.95 9.45
C GLY A 67 14.97 24.43 10.76
N GLY A 68 15.64 24.76 11.86
CA GLY A 68 15.37 24.17 13.17
C GLY A 68 16.35 24.59 14.25
N ASN A 69 16.21 23.96 15.42
CA ASN A 69 17.19 24.05 16.50
C ASN A 69 18.26 22.93 16.38
N SER A 70 19.20 22.89 17.30
CA SER A 70 20.27 21.88 17.38
C SER A 70 19.75 20.44 17.35
N ILE A 71 18.65 20.16 18.06
CA ILE A 71 18.01 18.83 18.05
C ILE A 71 17.47 18.48 16.66
N LYS A 72 16.71 19.40 16.04
CA LYS A 72 16.13 19.16 14.71
C LYS A 72 17.22 19.01 13.65
N PHE A 73 18.28 19.82 13.72
CA PHE A 73 19.45 19.68 12.85
C PHE A 73 20.03 18.27 12.93
N LEU A 74 20.33 17.79 14.15
CA LEU A 74 20.90 16.45 14.33
C LEU A 74 19.92 15.34 13.93
N MET A 75 18.63 15.48 14.23
CA MET A 75 17.62 14.51 13.78
C MET A 75 17.60 14.38 12.26
N GLU A 76 17.67 15.49 11.53
CA GLU A 76 17.63 15.50 10.07
C GLU A 76 18.99 15.04 9.48
N PHE A 77 20.09 15.48 10.09
CA PHE A 77 21.46 15.20 9.65
C PHE A 77 21.86 13.75 9.91
N THR A 78 21.65 13.25 11.12
CA THR A 78 22.00 11.88 11.51
C THR A 78 20.86 10.89 11.28
N ARG A 79 19.66 11.35 10.92
CA ARG A 79 18.43 10.54 10.73
C ARG A 79 18.04 9.72 11.95
N ASN A 80 18.40 10.18 13.14
CA ASN A 80 18.03 9.57 14.41
C ASN A 80 16.67 10.07 14.91
N ASN A 81 16.00 9.26 15.72
CA ASN A 81 14.76 9.70 16.37
C ASN A 81 15.06 10.74 17.47
N PHE A 82 14.03 11.49 17.87
CA PHE A 82 14.14 12.58 18.83
C PHE A 82 14.81 12.17 20.15
N ALA A 83 14.45 11.01 20.71
CA ALA A 83 14.99 10.58 22.00
C ALA A 83 16.47 10.23 21.94
N ASP A 84 16.91 9.54 20.88
CA ASP A 84 18.32 9.20 20.70
C ASP A 84 19.18 10.46 20.55
N VAL A 85 18.67 11.48 19.84
CA VAL A 85 19.35 12.78 19.69
C VAL A 85 19.42 13.52 21.03
N VAL A 86 18.33 13.55 21.80
CA VAL A 86 18.30 14.20 23.13
C VAL A 86 19.25 13.50 24.10
N LEU A 87 19.30 12.16 24.11
CA LEU A 87 20.22 11.39 24.95
C LEU A 87 21.69 11.60 24.55
N SER A 88 21.97 11.67 23.24
CA SER A 88 23.31 11.93 22.73
C SER A 88 23.78 13.34 23.10
N LEU A 89 22.93 14.36 22.95
CA LEU A 89 23.24 15.73 23.36
C LEU A 89 23.37 15.85 24.88
N ALA A 90 22.54 15.15 25.66
CA ALA A 90 22.63 15.15 27.11
C ALA A 90 23.95 14.56 27.60
N LYS A 91 24.36 13.40 27.05
CA LYS A 91 25.65 12.76 27.39
C LYS A 91 26.85 13.65 27.05
N LYS A 92 26.76 14.40 25.96
CA LYS A 92 27.85 15.26 25.48
C LYS A 92 28.01 16.55 26.29
N ASN A 93 26.91 17.07 26.83
CA ASN A 93 26.88 18.30 27.62
C ASN A 93 26.85 18.01 29.13
N ASP A 94 27.23 16.80 29.55
CA ASP A 94 27.21 16.32 30.94
C ASP A 94 25.89 16.64 31.68
N ILE A 95 24.76 16.47 30.99
CA ILE A 95 23.42 16.72 31.53
C ILE A 95 22.90 15.45 32.19
N ASN A 96 22.57 15.56 33.48
CA ASN A 96 21.92 14.47 34.21
C ASN A 96 20.50 14.25 33.66
N ILE A 97 20.31 13.15 32.95
CA ILE A 97 19.02 12.77 32.36
C ILE A 97 18.04 12.45 33.49
N LYS A 98 17.09 13.37 33.73
CA LYS A 98 15.89 13.09 34.52
C LYS A 98 14.88 12.39 33.61
N THR A 99 14.47 11.19 33.99
CA THR A 99 13.29 10.52 33.42
C THR A 99 12.16 10.66 34.43
N ILE A 100 10.91 10.39 34.03
CA ILE A 100 9.81 10.25 35.00
C ILE A 100 10.22 9.13 35.97
N ASP A 101 10.42 9.46 37.25
CA ASP A 101 11.01 8.54 38.23
C ASP A 101 10.12 7.31 38.45
N GLY A 102 10.71 6.12 38.32
CA GLY A 102 10.07 4.84 38.54
C GLY A 102 11.04 3.66 38.33
N PRO A 103 10.67 2.44 38.75
CA PRO A 103 11.48 1.21 38.60
C PRO A 103 11.91 0.89 37.15
N GLN A 104 11.33 1.58 36.16
CA GLN A 104 11.68 1.48 34.74
C GLN A 104 13.04 2.12 34.41
N ASN A 105 13.53 3.10 35.17
CA ASN A 105 14.80 3.81 34.87
C ASN A 105 16.05 3.00 35.28
N GLU A 106 16.01 2.31 36.41
CA GLU A 106 17.08 1.36 36.78
C GLU A 106 17.16 0.19 35.81
N ALA A 107 15.99 -0.33 35.38
CA ALA A 107 15.92 -1.37 34.36
C ALA A 107 16.53 -0.88 33.03
N TYR A 108 16.24 0.36 32.62
CA TYR A 108 16.81 0.96 31.41
C TYR A 108 18.32 1.20 31.50
N LYS A 109 18.84 1.70 32.63
CA LYS A 109 20.29 1.83 32.85
C LYS A 109 21.00 0.48 32.80
N ARG A 110 20.46 -0.55 33.47
CA ARG A 110 20.99 -1.92 33.40
C ARG A 110 20.98 -2.46 31.97
N GLN A 111 19.92 -2.18 31.21
CA GLN A 111 19.82 -2.56 29.80
C GLN A 111 20.88 -1.87 28.93
N LEU A 112 21.13 -0.57 29.14
CA LEU A 112 22.18 0.16 28.42
C LEU A 112 23.56 -0.42 28.69
N THR A 113 23.89 -0.69 29.96
CA THR A 113 25.17 -1.32 30.33
C THR A 113 25.33 -2.70 29.69
N ALA A 114 24.27 -3.52 29.69
CA ALA A 114 24.28 -4.83 29.05
C ALA A 114 24.51 -4.74 27.53
N ARG A 115 23.90 -3.77 26.85
CA ARG A 115 24.13 -3.52 25.42
C ARG A 115 25.56 -3.09 25.14
N GLU A 116 26.12 -2.16 25.92
CA GLU A 116 27.51 -1.71 25.77
C GLU A 116 28.51 -2.85 25.93
N GLU A 117 28.26 -3.75 26.88
CA GLU A 117 29.04 -4.95 27.07
C GLU A 117 28.98 -5.87 25.84
N LEU A 118 27.78 -6.12 25.29
CA LEU A 118 27.64 -6.91 24.06
C LEU A 118 28.42 -6.33 22.88
N TYR A 119 28.34 -5.01 22.66
CA TYR A 119 29.13 -4.35 21.61
C TYR A 119 30.64 -4.55 21.82
N LYS A 120 31.13 -4.48 23.06
CA LYS A 120 32.54 -4.72 23.39
C LYS A 120 32.95 -6.14 23.04
N VAL A 121 32.19 -7.14 23.48
CA VAL A 121 32.48 -8.57 23.24
C VAL A 121 32.53 -8.86 21.75
N LEU A 122 31.56 -8.37 20.98
CA LEU A 122 31.50 -8.59 19.53
C LEU A 122 32.63 -7.87 18.79
N ARG A 123 33.01 -6.65 19.20
CA ARG A 123 34.14 -5.93 18.61
C ARG A 123 35.44 -6.73 18.75
N ILE A 124 35.74 -7.18 19.97
CA ILE A 124 36.91 -8.01 20.27
C ILE A 124 36.89 -9.30 19.43
N SER A 125 35.74 -9.95 19.35
CA SER A 125 35.59 -11.20 18.58
C SER A 125 35.78 -10.99 17.08
N LYS A 126 35.28 -9.87 16.52
CA LYS A 126 35.48 -9.49 15.13
C LYS A 126 36.97 -9.30 14.83
N ASP A 127 37.68 -8.56 15.68
CA ASP A 127 39.12 -8.32 15.52
C ASP A 127 39.90 -9.64 15.62
N TRP A 128 39.51 -10.53 16.53
CA TRP A 128 40.07 -11.88 16.64
C TRP A 128 39.85 -12.70 15.37
N PHE A 129 38.61 -12.82 14.86
CA PHE A 129 38.32 -13.56 13.63
C PHE A 129 39.09 -13.00 12.43
N LYS A 130 39.21 -11.67 12.32
CA LYS A 130 40.00 -11.02 11.27
C LYS A 130 41.47 -11.43 11.35
N SER A 131 42.04 -11.46 12.55
CA SER A 131 43.43 -11.92 12.75
C SER A 131 43.63 -13.39 12.34
N GLN A 132 42.66 -14.27 12.66
CA GLN A 132 42.75 -15.69 12.33
C GLN A 132 42.76 -15.97 10.83
N LEU A 133 42.14 -15.12 10.02
CA LEU A 133 42.16 -15.27 8.55
C LEU A 133 43.58 -15.16 7.97
N TYR A 134 44.43 -14.33 8.60
CA TYR A 134 45.80 -14.08 8.14
C TYR A 134 46.86 -14.94 8.85
N ASN A 135 46.45 -15.75 9.83
CA ASN A 135 47.32 -16.71 10.51
C ASN A 135 47.48 -18.01 9.69
N SER A 136 48.40 -18.87 10.11
CA SER A 136 48.64 -20.17 9.48
C SER A 136 47.38 -21.05 9.42
N SER A 137 46.52 -21.00 10.44
CA SER A 137 45.23 -21.69 10.48
C SER A 137 44.23 -21.19 9.43
N GLY A 138 44.32 -19.93 9.03
CA GLY A 138 43.43 -19.28 8.06
C GLY A 138 43.83 -19.46 6.60
N LYS A 139 44.99 -20.07 6.30
CA LYS A 139 45.53 -20.17 4.93
C LYS A 139 44.51 -20.71 3.92
N ASN A 140 43.85 -21.82 4.23
CA ASN A 140 42.83 -22.43 3.35
C ASN A 140 41.60 -21.51 3.18
N ALA A 141 41.21 -20.79 4.23
CA ALA A 141 40.09 -19.85 4.18
C ALA A 141 40.42 -18.62 3.32
N LEU A 142 41.66 -18.14 3.43
CA LEU A 142 42.18 -17.04 2.62
C LEU A 142 42.27 -17.45 1.15
N GLU A 143 42.84 -18.62 0.85
CA GLU A 143 42.88 -19.16 -0.52
C GLU A 143 41.48 -19.35 -1.12
N TYR A 144 40.52 -19.84 -0.32
CA TYR A 144 39.13 -19.95 -0.76
C TYR A 144 38.55 -18.60 -1.17
N ILE A 145 38.71 -17.57 -0.33
CA ILE A 145 38.08 -16.27 -0.60
C ILE A 145 38.78 -15.49 -1.72
N THR A 146 40.09 -15.65 -1.88
CA THR A 146 40.83 -14.98 -2.96
C THR A 146 40.72 -15.71 -4.28
N ASN A 147 40.76 -17.06 -4.29
CA ASN A 147 40.89 -17.81 -5.55
C ASN A 147 39.54 -18.33 -6.05
N ILE A 148 38.67 -18.78 -5.13
CA ILE A 148 37.36 -19.35 -5.51
C ILE A 148 36.30 -18.25 -5.58
N ARG A 149 36.30 -17.33 -4.60
CA ARG A 149 35.37 -16.17 -4.61
C ARG A 149 35.92 -14.95 -5.32
N ASN A 150 37.17 -14.98 -5.76
CA ASN A 150 37.81 -13.91 -6.52
C ASN A 150 37.71 -12.52 -5.86
N LEU A 151 37.72 -12.47 -4.52
CA LEU A 151 37.69 -11.21 -3.78
C LEU A 151 39.11 -10.71 -3.55
N ASN A 152 39.34 -9.44 -3.88
CA ASN A 152 40.62 -8.81 -3.65
C ASN A 152 40.81 -8.46 -2.16
N LYS A 153 42.06 -8.23 -1.76
CA LYS A 153 42.42 -7.93 -0.38
C LYS A 153 41.72 -6.67 0.15
N SER A 154 41.58 -5.62 -0.66
CA SER A 154 40.88 -4.39 -0.26
C SER A 154 39.42 -4.64 0.13
N THR A 155 38.69 -5.48 -0.62
CA THR A 155 37.30 -5.84 -0.31
C THR A 155 37.22 -6.70 0.93
N ILE A 156 38.13 -7.67 1.09
CA ILE A 156 38.22 -8.51 2.30
C ILE A 156 38.42 -7.64 3.55
N ASP A 157 39.34 -6.67 3.47
CA ASP A 157 39.63 -5.75 4.57
C ASP A 157 38.49 -4.75 4.82
N GLU A 158 37.84 -4.24 3.77
CA GLU A 158 36.73 -3.31 3.85
C GLU A 158 35.48 -3.92 4.51
N PHE A 159 35.18 -5.19 4.21
CA PHE A 159 34.10 -5.93 4.84
C PHE A 159 34.52 -6.62 6.15
N GLU A 160 35.78 -6.45 6.55
CA GLU A 160 36.36 -6.99 7.77
C GLU A 160 36.13 -8.51 7.92
N ILE A 161 36.26 -9.22 6.80
CA ILE A 161 36.04 -10.67 6.76
C ILE A 161 37.11 -11.37 7.61
N GLY A 162 36.67 -12.36 8.38
CA GLY A 162 37.52 -13.16 9.24
C GLY A 162 37.37 -14.66 9.02
N TYR A 163 38.02 -15.44 9.88
CA TYR A 163 37.94 -16.89 9.88
C TYR A 163 37.74 -17.42 11.30
N ALA A 164 36.82 -18.36 11.47
CA ALA A 164 36.68 -19.16 12.67
C ALA A 164 37.43 -20.49 12.47
N PRO A 165 38.53 -20.74 13.21
CA PRO A 165 39.29 -21.98 13.13
C PRO A 165 38.45 -23.24 13.32
N ASN A 166 38.95 -24.36 12.82
CA ASN A 166 38.35 -25.68 13.07
C ASN A 166 38.72 -26.20 14.47
N SER A 167 38.25 -25.49 15.50
CA SER A 167 38.43 -25.84 16.91
C SER A 167 37.11 -25.71 17.66
N TRP A 168 36.99 -26.44 18.76
CA TRP A 168 35.78 -26.42 19.58
C TRP A 168 35.74 -25.23 20.55
N THR A 169 36.88 -24.65 20.94
CA THR A 169 36.92 -23.68 22.05
C THR A 169 37.92 -22.54 21.86
N ASP A 170 38.52 -22.36 20.68
CA ASP A 170 39.57 -21.35 20.49
C ASP A 170 39.10 -19.92 20.82
N LEU A 171 37.92 -19.53 20.33
CA LEU A 171 37.37 -18.21 20.63
C LEU A 171 36.95 -18.15 22.09
N TYR A 172 36.27 -19.17 22.61
CA TYR A 172 35.88 -19.24 24.01
C TYR A 172 37.07 -19.07 24.97
N ASP A 173 38.15 -19.81 24.74
CA ASP A 173 39.38 -19.75 25.52
C ASP A 173 40.04 -18.38 25.39
N TYR A 174 40.08 -17.80 24.19
CA TYR A 174 40.60 -16.45 23.99
C TYR A 174 39.80 -15.41 24.80
N LEU A 175 38.46 -15.41 24.68
CA LEU A 175 37.61 -14.44 25.36
C LEU A 175 37.65 -14.59 26.89
N THR A 176 37.74 -15.82 27.40
CA THR A 176 37.74 -16.07 28.85
C THR A 176 39.13 -15.93 29.48
N LYS A 177 40.17 -16.51 28.89
CA LYS A 177 41.51 -16.58 29.49
C LYS A 177 42.34 -15.33 29.20
N VAL A 178 42.20 -14.75 28.00
CA VAL A 178 42.99 -13.58 27.56
C VAL A 178 42.24 -12.30 27.87
N GLU A 179 41.02 -12.16 27.34
CA GLU A 179 40.22 -10.94 27.46
C GLU A 179 39.44 -10.83 28.79
N LYS A 180 39.44 -11.92 29.58
CA LYS A 180 38.79 -12.01 30.90
C LYS A 180 37.30 -11.64 30.88
N ILE A 181 36.61 -12.00 29.79
CA ILE A 181 35.18 -11.77 29.61
C ILE A 181 34.39 -12.90 30.30
N SER A 182 33.31 -12.54 30.99
CA SER A 182 32.46 -13.52 31.66
C SER A 182 31.75 -14.45 30.67
N LEU A 183 31.55 -15.71 31.05
CA LEU A 183 30.81 -16.70 30.25
C LEU A 183 29.39 -16.20 29.91
N GLU A 184 28.72 -15.54 30.86
CA GLU A 184 27.38 -15.00 30.68
C GLU A 184 27.33 -13.99 29.52
N SER A 185 28.31 -13.09 29.44
CA SER A 185 28.39 -12.07 28.39
C SER A 185 28.67 -12.69 27.02
N ILE A 186 29.51 -13.73 26.96
CA ILE A 186 29.84 -14.46 25.73
C ILE A 186 28.61 -15.25 25.21
N LEU A 187 27.86 -15.88 26.12
CA LEU A 187 26.60 -16.57 25.80
C LEU A 187 25.54 -15.60 25.28
N LYS A 188 25.35 -14.45 25.94
CA LYS A 188 24.41 -13.40 25.48
C LYS A 188 24.80 -12.81 24.12
N ALA A 189 26.10 -12.75 23.81
CA ALA A 189 26.61 -12.36 22.50
C ALA A 189 26.38 -13.44 21.41
N GLY A 190 25.96 -14.65 21.80
CA GLY A 190 25.66 -15.74 20.87
C GLY A 190 26.90 -16.37 20.21
N LEU A 191 28.08 -16.21 20.81
CA LEU A 191 29.35 -16.67 20.26
C LEU A 191 29.68 -18.12 20.63
N VAL A 192 29.11 -18.62 21.73
CA VAL A 192 29.29 -19.99 22.22
C VAL A 192 27.95 -20.66 22.48
N ILE A 193 27.95 -21.98 22.52
CA ILE A 193 26.81 -22.82 22.87
C ILE A 193 27.20 -23.57 24.15
N SER A 194 26.37 -23.46 25.18
CA SER A 194 26.50 -24.23 26.41
C SER A 194 25.51 -25.39 26.42
N LYS A 195 26.00 -26.59 26.73
CA LYS A 195 25.20 -27.78 27.01
C LYS A 195 25.28 -28.08 28.51
N GLU A 196 24.34 -27.53 29.28
CA GLU A 196 24.29 -27.65 30.73
C GLU A 196 24.32 -29.11 31.21
N LYS A 197 23.61 -30.01 30.52
CA LYS A 197 23.57 -31.45 30.86
C LYS A 197 24.91 -32.18 30.70
N GLU A 198 25.79 -31.67 29.83
CA GLU A 198 27.08 -32.29 29.52
C GLU A 198 28.26 -31.49 30.12
N ASN A 199 27.98 -30.38 30.82
CA ASN A 199 28.96 -29.40 31.31
C ASN A 199 29.99 -28.99 30.24
N LYS A 200 29.54 -28.83 28.99
CA LYS A 200 30.39 -28.49 27.83
C LYS A 200 29.97 -27.15 27.25
N THR A 201 30.95 -26.27 27.05
CA THR A 201 30.80 -25.02 26.31
C THR A 201 31.72 -25.06 25.11
N TYR A 202 31.22 -24.67 23.94
CA TYR A 202 31.98 -24.67 22.70
C TYR A 202 31.58 -23.53 21.77
N ASP A 203 32.49 -23.14 20.88
CA ASP A 203 32.32 -22.07 19.91
C ASP A 203 31.18 -22.38 18.95
N ARG A 204 30.33 -21.37 18.70
CA ARG A 204 29.23 -21.49 17.75
C ARG A 204 29.74 -21.63 16.32
N PHE A 205 30.71 -20.81 15.95
CA PHE A 205 31.30 -20.79 14.62
C PHE A 205 32.59 -21.59 14.62
N ARG A 206 32.67 -22.58 13.73
CA ARG A 206 33.83 -23.48 13.59
C ARG A 206 34.03 -23.80 12.12
N ASN A 207 35.29 -23.76 11.68
CA ASN A 207 35.68 -23.97 10.28
C ASN A 207 34.86 -23.14 9.26
N ARG A 208 34.71 -21.84 9.54
CA ARG A 208 33.83 -20.95 8.76
C ARG A 208 34.50 -19.64 8.42
N LEU A 209 34.26 -19.14 7.20
CA LEU A 209 34.47 -17.73 6.91
C LEU A 209 33.46 -16.90 7.68
N ILE A 210 33.94 -15.86 8.34
CA ILE A 210 33.14 -15.00 9.20
C ILE A 210 32.91 -13.66 8.50
N VAL A 211 31.64 -13.33 8.31
CA VAL A 211 31.20 -12.05 7.79
C VAL A 211 30.57 -11.27 8.96
N PRO A 212 31.19 -10.18 9.44
CA PRO A 212 30.60 -9.35 10.48
C PRO A 212 29.36 -8.61 9.97
N ILE A 213 28.36 -8.50 10.83
CA ILE A 213 27.11 -7.78 10.57
C ILE A 213 27.10 -6.54 11.46
N PHE A 214 26.86 -5.39 10.84
CA PHE A 214 26.91 -4.09 11.49
C PHE A 214 25.53 -3.45 11.57
N ASP A 215 25.30 -2.67 12.63
CA ASP A 215 24.14 -1.78 12.72
C ASP A 215 24.31 -0.53 11.84
N SER A 216 23.31 0.35 11.83
CA SER A 216 23.33 1.59 11.04
C SER A 216 24.43 2.57 11.45
N GLN A 217 25.03 2.42 12.63
CA GLN A 217 26.14 3.24 13.13
C GLN A 217 27.51 2.61 12.81
N GLY A 218 27.54 1.45 12.14
CA GLY A 218 28.78 0.74 11.83
C GLY A 218 29.36 -0.03 13.03
N ARG A 219 28.56 -0.33 14.07
CA ARG A 219 28.99 -1.19 15.17
C ARG A 219 28.64 -2.64 14.86
N VAL A 220 29.56 -3.56 15.13
CA VAL A 220 29.29 -5.00 14.97
C VAL A 220 28.24 -5.47 15.98
N VAL A 221 27.20 -6.14 15.48
CA VAL A 221 26.06 -6.64 16.27
C VAL A 221 25.87 -8.15 16.15
N ALA A 222 26.44 -8.77 15.11
CA ALA A 222 26.36 -10.21 14.89
C ALA A 222 27.40 -10.67 13.87
N PHE A 223 27.44 -11.97 13.63
CA PHE A 223 28.23 -12.62 12.60
C PHE A 223 27.37 -13.58 11.76
N GLY A 224 27.68 -13.63 10.47
CA GLY A 224 27.32 -14.72 9.56
C GLY A 224 28.54 -15.60 9.28
N GLY A 225 28.34 -16.92 9.19
CA GLY A 225 29.40 -17.90 9.02
C GLY A 225 29.16 -18.83 7.83
N ARG A 226 30.00 -18.78 6.81
CA ARG A 226 29.93 -19.71 5.66
C ARG A 226 30.86 -20.89 5.87
N SER A 227 30.32 -22.10 5.74
CA SER A 227 31.11 -23.34 5.78
C SER A 227 32.09 -23.42 4.61
N LEU A 228 33.32 -23.88 4.89
CA LEU A 228 34.36 -24.12 3.88
C LEU A 228 34.35 -25.56 3.34
N ASP A 229 33.86 -26.51 4.13
CA ASP A 229 33.90 -27.95 3.86
C ASP A 229 32.54 -28.53 3.45
N GLY A 230 31.52 -27.68 3.30
CA GLY A 230 30.16 -28.10 2.96
C GLY A 230 29.35 -28.61 4.15
N SER A 231 29.86 -28.49 5.39
CA SER A 231 29.09 -28.80 6.59
C SER A 231 27.80 -27.99 6.70
N GLU A 232 26.70 -28.67 7.02
CA GLU A 232 25.40 -28.04 7.23
C GLU A 232 25.29 -27.36 8.61
N PRO A 233 24.61 -26.19 8.72
CA PRO A 233 24.07 -25.43 7.60
C PRO A 233 25.17 -24.73 6.79
N LYS A 234 25.02 -24.64 5.46
CA LYS A 234 25.97 -23.92 4.60
C LYS A 234 26.27 -22.50 5.08
N TYR A 235 25.25 -21.79 5.54
CA TYR A 235 25.34 -20.49 6.21
C TYR A 235 24.75 -20.56 7.61
N LEU A 236 25.49 -20.05 8.59
CA LEU A 236 25.07 -19.97 9.99
C LEU A 236 25.06 -18.52 10.45
N ASN A 237 23.92 -18.02 10.91
CA ASN A 237 23.84 -16.70 11.52
C ASN A 237 23.92 -16.80 13.05
N SER A 238 24.38 -15.71 13.66
CA SER A 238 24.22 -15.49 15.09
C SER A 238 22.73 -15.60 15.48
N PRO A 239 22.42 -16.06 16.70
CA PRO A 239 21.05 -16.03 17.22
C PRO A 239 20.60 -14.57 17.42
N GLU A 240 19.29 -14.36 17.60
CA GLU A 240 18.77 -13.05 18.00
C GLU A 240 19.37 -12.64 19.36
N SER A 241 19.61 -11.35 19.55
CA SER A 241 20.12 -10.78 20.81
C SER A 241 19.48 -9.41 21.07
N GLU A 242 19.79 -8.78 22.20
CA GLU A 242 19.28 -7.44 22.48
C GLU A 242 19.70 -6.40 21.43
N ILE A 243 20.89 -6.59 20.82
CA ILE A 243 21.45 -5.66 19.84
C ILE A 243 21.34 -6.15 18.39
N PHE A 244 20.85 -7.37 18.17
CA PHE A 244 20.72 -7.97 16.85
C PHE A 244 19.33 -8.59 16.68
N GLU A 245 18.55 -7.96 15.79
CA GLU A 245 17.26 -8.46 15.34
C GLU A 245 17.27 -8.64 13.81
N LYS A 246 17.25 -9.88 13.31
CA LYS A 246 17.38 -10.16 11.87
C LYS A 246 16.36 -9.43 11.03
N GLY A 247 15.10 -9.39 11.50
CA GLY A 247 13.99 -8.72 10.82
C GLY A 247 14.07 -7.19 10.83
N LYS A 248 15.05 -6.57 11.50
CA LYS A 248 15.21 -5.11 11.58
C LYS A 248 16.52 -4.59 10.99
N LEU A 249 17.39 -5.50 10.53
CA LEU A 249 18.70 -5.16 10.01
C LEU A 249 18.85 -5.64 8.58
N LEU A 250 19.58 -4.86 7.79
CA LEU A 250 19.98 -5.21 6.43
C LEU A 250 21.49 -5.27 6.39
N PHE A 251 22.04 -6.36 5.85
CA PHE A 251 23.47 -6.49 5.67
C PHE A 251 23.99 -5.37 4.77
N SER A 252 25.14 -4.80 5.13
CA SER A 252 25.78 -3.66 4.46
C SER A 252 24.99 -2.35 4.42
N PHE A 253 23.86 -2.22 5.15
CA PHE A 253 23.06 -0.99 5.11
C PHE A 253 23.83 0.27 5.53
N HIS A 254 24.71 0.19 6.54
CA HIS A 254 25.55 1.30 6.95
C HIS A 254 26.49 1.81 5.83
N LYS A 255 27.04 0.92 5.01
CA LYS A 255 27.86 1.25 3.83
C LYS A 255 27.00 1.75 2.67
N ALA A 256 25.86 1.12 2.45
CA ALA A 256 25.04 1.37 1.27
C ALA A 256 24.14 2.62 1.40
N SER A 257 23.75 3.02 2.61
CA SER A 257 22.68 4.01 2.80
C SER A 257 22.94 5.37 2.12
N SER A 258 24.19 5.83 2.06
CA SER A 258 24.58 7.07 1.37
C SER A 258 24.47 6.93 -0.15
N ASN A 259 24.93 5.81 -0.71
CA ASN A 259 24.85 5.52 -2.14
C ASN A 259 23.41 5.24 -2.58
N ILE A 260 22.58 4.62 -1.73
CA ILE A 260 21.14 4.47 -1.96
C ILE A 260 20.48 5.84 -2.11
N ARG A 261 20.83 6.80 -1.23
CA ARG A 261 20.35 8.19 -1.32
C ARG A 261 20.81 8.87 -2.60
N LYS A 262 22.12 8.83 -2.86
CA LYS A 262 22.73 9.48 -4.02
C LYS A 262 22.14 8.97 -5.34
N ASN A 263 21.92 7.66 -5.44
CA ASN A 263 21.40 7.03 -6.66
C ASN A 263 19.88 6.92 -6.67
N ASP A 264 19.22 7.37 -5.59
CA ASP A 264 17.79 7.22 -5.35
C ASP A 264 17.25 5.81 -5.68
N LYS A 265 18.00 4.79 -5.26
CA LYS A 265 17.73 3.38 -5.62
C LYS A 265 18.43 2.43 -4.67
N ALA A 266 17.67 1.50 -4.09
CA ALA A 266 18.21 0.38 -3.32
C ALA A 266 18.15 -0.93 -4.13
N ILE A 267 19.25 -1.67 -4.14
CA ILE A 267 19.30 -3.03 -4.70
C ILE A 267 19.31 -4.02 -3.53
N VAL A 268 18.39 -4.98 -3.51
CA VAL A 268 18.25 -5.94 -2.42
C VAL A 268 18.49 -7.34 -2.97
N VAL A 269 19.51 -8.02 -2.45
CA VAL A 269 19.92 -9.38 -2.82
C VAL A 269 19.75 -10.33 -1.61
N GLU A 270 19.93 -11.64 -1.81
CA GLU A 270 19.70 -12.63 -0.74
C GLU A 270 20.90 -12.83 0.19
N GLY A 271 22.11 -12.89 -0.38
CA GLY A 271 23.30 -13.33 0.33
C GLY A 271 24.30 -12.22 0.66
N TYR A 272 25.14 -12.49 1.66
CA TYR A 272 26.28 -11.63 2.01
C TYR A 272 27.26 -11.47 0.86
N PHE A 273 27.56 -12.59 0.20
CA PHE A 273 28.56 -12.60 -0.86
C PHE A 273 28.07 -11.87 -2.11
N ASP A 274 26.76 -11.89 -2.42
CA ASP A 274 26.21 -11.11 -3.53
C ASP A 274 26.43 -9.61 -3.29
N VAL A 275 26.18 -9.15 -2.05
CA VAL A 275 26.46 -7.76 -1.66
C VAL A 275 27.96 -7.45 -1.73
N ILE A 276 28.81 -8.31 -1.17
CA ILE A 276 30.26 -8.09 -1.16
C ILE A 276 30.78 -8.01 -2.60
N THR A 277 30.35 -8.92 -3.48
CA THR A 277 30.74 -8.92 -4.90
C THR A 277 30.24 -7.67 -5.62
N LEU A 278 28.98 -7.25 -5.42
CA LEU A 278 28.46 -6.01 -5.98
C LEU A 278 29.24 -4.77 -5.54
N HIS A 279 29.53 -4.63 -4.24
CA HIS A 279 30.36 -3.52 -3.72
C HIS A 279 31.79 -3.58 -4.27
N SER A 280 32.38 -4.77 -4.42
CA SER A 280 33.72 -4.93 -5.01
C SER A 280 33.79 -4.44 -6.47
N LYS A 281 32.65 -4.42 -7.16
CA LYS A 281 32.49 -3.93 -8.53
C LYS A 281 31.96 -2.49 -8.60
N GLY A 282 31.91 -1.78 -7.47
CA GLY A 282 31.49 -0.38 -7.36
C GLY A 282 29.97 -0.15 -7.28
N ILE A 283 29.17 -1.22 -7.19
CA ILE A 283 27.71 -1.14 -7.06
C ILE A 283 27.37 -1.05 -5.56
N ASN A 284 27.60 0.15 -5.00
CA ASN A 284 27.64 0.36 -3.55
C ASN A 284 26.28 0.67 -2.93
N ASN A 285 25.19 0.65 -3.69
CA ASN A 285 23.81 0.88 -3.23
C ASN A 285 23.02 -0.43 -3.02
N CYS A 286 23.72 -1.55 -2.77
CA CYS A 286 23.11 -2.84 -2.52
C CYS A 286 23.20 -3.31 -1.05
N VAL A 287 22.20 -4.08 -0.64
CA VAL A 287 22.04 -4.66 0.72
C VAL A 287 21.47 -6.08 0.63
N ALA A 288 21.56 -6.85 1.71
CA ALA A 288 20.93 -8.18 1.77
C ALA A 288 20.09 -8.39 3.03
N SER A 289 19.10 -9.28 2.92
CA SER A 289 18.40 -9.80 4.10
C SER A 289 19.29 -10.79 4.86
N LEU A 290 19.00 -10.99 6.15
CA LEU A 290 19.83 -11.80 7.06
C LEU A 290 19.33 -13.26 7.15
N GLY A 291 19.08 -13.89 5.99
CA GLY A 291 18.53 -15.26 5.92
C GLY A 291 17.05 -15.35 6.31
N THR A 292 16.31 -14.25 6.15
CA THR A 292 14.86 -14.18 6.37
C THR A 292 14.22 -13.45 5.20
N ALA A 293 12.90 -13.64 5.02
CA ALA A 293 12.14 -12.78 4.11
C ALA A 293 12.29 -11.30 4.52
N LEU A 294 12.32 -10.40 3.53
CA LEU A 294 12.43 -8.96 3.75
C LEU A 294 11.19 -8.46 4.50
N SER A 295 11.40 -7.82 5.65
CA SER A 295 10.32 -7.35 6.53
C SER A 295 9.84 -5.95 6.14
N LYS A 296 8.62 -5.57 6.57
CA LYS A 296 8.12 -4.19 6.43
C LYS A 296 9.05 -3.16 7.06
N TYR A 297 9.74 -3.52 8.16
CA TYR A 297 10.66 -2.62 8.83
C TYR A 297 11.88 -2.32 7.96
N GLN A 298 12.50 -3.36 7.40
CA GLN A 298 13.63 -3.25 6.48
C GLN A 298 13.25 -2.45 5.23
N ILE A 299 12.07 -2.71 4.67
CA ILE A 299 11.55 -1.95 3.53
C ILE A 299 11.35 -0.48 3.91
N SER A 300 10.79 -0.19 5.08
CA SER A 300 10.66 1.20 5.57
C SER A 300 12.01 1.90 5.71
N GLN A 301 13.05 1.21 6.17
CA GLN A 301 14.41 1.75 6.25
C GLN A 301 14.97 2.11 4.86
N LEU A 302 14.77 1.23 3.88
CA LEU A 302 15.15 1.49 2.48
C LEU A 302 14.38 2.68 1.91
N CYS A 303 13.05 2.71 2.09
CA CYS A 303 12.19 3.80 1.68
C CYS A 303 12.60 5.16 2.28
N ARG A 304 13.19 5.21 3.48
CA ARG A 304 13.71 6.47 4.04
C ARG A 304 14.95 6.96 3.28
N CYS A 305 15.69 6.07 2.63
CA CYS A 305 16.92 6.38 1.90
C CYS A 305 16.72 6.66 0.41
N THR A 306 15.53 6.51 -0.14
CA THR A 306 15.21 6.83 -1.54
C THR A 306 13.99 7.75 -1.57
N ASP A 307 14.08 8.88 -2.25
CA ASP A 307 13.00 9.85 -2.35
C ASP A 307 11.85 9.30 -3.18
N ASN A 308 12.14 8.71 -4.35
CA ASN A 308 11.14 8.04 -5.20
C ASN A 308 10.80 6.62 -4.76
N LYS A 309 11.36 6.15 -3.64
CA LYS A 309 11.07 4.84 -3.05
C LYS A 309 11.39 3.68 -4.01
N ASN A 310 12.45 3.82 -4.79
CA ASN A 310 12.89 2.85 -5.79
C ASN A 310 13.65 1.69 -5.11
N ILE A 311 13.03 0.51 -5.13
CA ILE A 311 13.60 -0.71 -4.55
C ILE A 311 13.63 -1.78 -5.65
N VAL A 312 14.82 -2.30 -5.94
CA VAL A 312 15.04 -3.38 -6.90
C VAL A 312 15.37 -4.65 -6.12
N ILE A 313 14.53 -5.68 -6.24
CA ILE A 313 14.79 -7.01 -5.69
C ILE A 313 15.52 -7.83 -6.75
N ASN A 314 16.67 -8.38 -6.40
CA ASN A 314 17.47 -9.24 -7.25
C ASN A 314 17.86 -10.49 -6.47
N PHE A 315 16.87 -11.37 -6.33
CA PHE A 315 16.95 -12.62 -5.60
C PHE A 315 17.33 -13.77 -6.53
N ASP A 316 17.69 -14.93 -5.98
CA ASP A 316 18.16 -16.07 -6.76
C ASP A 316 17.08 -16.49 -7.77
N SER A 317 17.50 -16.85 -8.99
CA SER A 317 16.57 -17.20 -10.06
C SER A 317 15.97 -18.62 -9.91
N ASP A 318 15.95 -19.17 -8.69
CA ASP A 318 15.42 -20.49 -8.36
C ASP A 318 14.01 -20.44 -7.73
N ASN A 319 13.45 -21.60 -7.39
CA ASN A 319 12.12 -21.67 -6.78
C ASN A 319 12.06 -20.99 -5.40
N ALA A 320 13.14 -21.02 -4.63
CA ALA A 320 13.20 -20.41 -3.30
C ALA A 320 13.24 -18.88 -3.41
N GLY A 321 14.08 -18.33 -4.29
CA GLY A 321 14.18 -16.89 -4.54
C GLY A 321 12.90 -16.32 -5.16
N ASN A 322 12.25 -17.05 -6.06
CA ASN A 322 10.92 -16.69 -6.58
C ASN A 322 9.85 -16.69 -5.48
N ALA A 323 9.86 -17.67 -4.58
CA ALA A 323 8.94 -17.71 -3.44
C ALA A 323 9.19 -16.56 -2.45
N ALA A 324 10.46 -16.24 -2.19
CA ALA A 324 10.86 -15.12 -1.36
C ALA A 324 10.42 -13.78 -1.98
N THR A 325 10.60 -13.61 -3.29
CA THR A 325 10.14 -12.43 -4.04
C THR A 325 8.62 -12.25 -3.92
N LYS A 326 7.83 -13.32 -4.13
CA LYS A 326 6.37 -13.27 -3.96
C LYS A 326 5.95 -12.87 -2.55
N ARG A 327 6.68 -13.31 -1.53
CA ARG A 327 6.42 -12.92 -0.15
C ARG A 327 6.66 -11.43 0.06
N ILE A 328 7.74 -10.87 -0.48
CA ILE A 328 8.02 -9.43 -0.44
C ILE A 328 6.88 -8.65 -1.11
N ILE A 329 6.48 -9.07 -2.32
CA ILE A 329 5.37 -8.46 -3.05
C ILE A 329 4.11 -8.43 -2.18
N SER A 330 3.77 -9.55 -1.52
CA SER A 330 2.57 -9.61 -0.66
C SER A 330 2.61 -8.64 0.54
N GLU A 331 3.80 -8.32 1.05
CA GLU A 331 3.97 -7.40 2.19
C GLU A 331 3.81 -5.93 1.79
N VAL A 332 4.11 -5.59 0.53
CA VAL A 332 4.12 -4.20 0.03
C VAL A 332 3.12 -3.91 -1.10
N GLU A 333 2.34 -4.89 -1.52
CA GLU A 333 1.35 -4.79 -2.61
C GLU A 333 0.49 -3.53 -2.44
N SER A 334 -0.10 -3.32 -1.26
CA SER A 334 -0.94 -2.15 -0.99
C SER A 334 -0.17 -0.82 -1.02
N LEU A 335 1.06 -0.80 -0.51
CA LEU A 335 1.92 0.40 -0.51
C LEU A 335 2.32 0.77 -1.95
N SER A 336 2.65 -0.23 -2.76
CA SER A 336 3.03 -0.01 -4.16
C SER A 336 1.84 0.44 -5.01
N LEU A 337 0.66 -0.17 -4.84
CA LEU A 337 -0.56 0.25 -5.55
C LEU A 337 -1.01 1.67 -5.20
N ASN A 338 -0.68 2.15 -3.99
CA ASN A 338 -0.92 3.53 -3.56
C ASN A 338 0.24 4.48 -3.90
N GLN A 339 1.16 4.07 -4.77
CA GLN A 339 2.32 4.87 -5.21
C GLN A 339 3.28 5.28 -4.07
N GLN A 340 3.31 4.53 -2.97
CA GLN A 340 4.20 4.79 -1.84
C GLN A 340 5.52 4.01 -1.93
N ILE A 341 5.59 3.00 -2.79
CA ILE A 341 6.79 2.20 -3.06
C ILE A 341 6.86 1.86 -4.55
N ASN A 342 8.02 2.14 -5.17
CA ASN A 342 8.32 1.70 -6.52
C ASN A 342 9.17 0.42 -6.47
N LEU A 343 8.49 -0.73 -6.46
CA LEU A 343 9.14 -2.04 -6.39
C LEU A 343 9.36 -2.61 -7.80
N LYS A 344 10.62 -2.90 -8.11
CA LYS A 344 11.04 -3.58 -9.34
C LYS A 344 11.70 -4.92 -9.00
N ILE A 345 11.56 -5.88 -9.91
CA ILE A 345 12.15 -7.22 -9.80
C ILE A 345 13.14 -7.40 -10.95
N LEU A 346 14.36 -7.76 -10.60
CA LEU A 346 15.43 -8.13 -11.53
C LEU A 346 15.68 -9.64 -11.43
N GLN A 347 15.45 -10.35 -12.54
CA GLN A 347 15.86 -11.75 -12.72
C GLN A 347 17.05 -11.81 -13.69
N LEU A 348 18.10 -12.51 -13.31
CA LEU A 348 19.30 -12.69 -14.13
C LEU A 348 19.12 -13.98 -14.95
N SER A 349 18.64 -13.86 -16.18
CA SER A 349 18.37 -15.03 -17.03
C SER A 349 19.65 -15.81 -17.31
N GLY A 350 19.65 -17.12 -16.98
CA GLY A 350 20.80 -18.01 -17.20
C GLY A 350 21.87 -17.96 -16.11
N PHE A 351 21.68 -17.15 -15.07
CA PHE A 351 22.60 -17.04 -13.93
C PHE A 351 21.83 -17.27 -12.63
N LYS A 352 22.48 -17.91 -11.66
CA LYS A 352 21.88 -18.21 -10.37
C LYS A 352 21.70 -16.96 -9.52
N ASP A 353 22.78 -16.21 -9.36
CA ASP A 353 22.90 -15.10 -8.43
C ASP A 353 23.79 -13.97 -9.04
N PRO A 354 23.87 -12.79 -8.38
CA PRO A 354 24.67 -11.67 -8.86
C PRO A 354 26.18 -11.96 -8.88
N ASP A 355 26.63 -12.81 -7.96
CA ASP A 355 28.03 -13.24 -7.86
C ASP A 355 28.45 -14.00 -9.14
N GLU A 356 27.63 -14.97 -9.56
CA GLU A 356 27.84 -15.71 -10.80
C GLU A 356 27.75 -14.81 -12.04
N TYR A 357 26.78 -13.89 -12.10
CA TYR A 357 26.65 -12.97 -13.24
C TYR A 357 27.88 -12.08 -13.44
N LEU A 358 28.37 -11.46 -12.35
CA LEU A 358 29.51 -10.54 -12.37
C LEU A 358 30.87 -11.22 -12.51
N SER A 359 30.92 -12.55 -12.48
CA SER A 359 32.12 -13.30 -12.85
C SER A 359 32.42 -13.19 -14.36
N ASN A 360 31.38 -13.04 -15.19
CA ASN A 360 31.49 -13.06 -16.65
C ASN A 360 31.07 -11.74 -17.33
N HIS A 361 30.45 -10.81 -16.59
CA HIS A 361 29.90 -9.55 -17.13
C HIS A 361 30.43 -8.32 -16.37
N SER A 362 30.34 -7.15 -17.00
CA SER A 362 30.78 -5.90 -16.39
C SER A 362 29.73 -5.35 -15.40
N SER A 363 30.17 -4.46 -14.52
CA SER A 363 29.26 -3.73 -13.61
C SER A 363 28.25 -2.87 -14.37
N ASN A 364 28.63 -2.31 -15.52
CA ASN A 364 27.72 -1.53 -16.36
C ASN A 364 26.61 -2.40 -16.97
N ASP A 365 26.92 -3.63 -17.38
CA ASP A 365 25.91 -4.57 -17.89
C ASP A 365 24.86 -4.88 -16.81
N TYR A 366 25.32 -5.13 -15.59
CA TYR A 366 24.44 -5.34 -14.45
C TYR A 366 23.58 -4.10 -14.16
N LEU A 367 24.16 -2.89 -14.17
CA LEU A 367 23.41 -1.66 -13.94
C LEU A 367 22.35 -1.40 -15.03
N ASN A 368 22.66 -1.72 -16.29
CA ASN A 368 21.70 -1.66 -17.39
C ASN A 368 20.51 -2.60 -17.14
N LEU A 369 20.76 -3.82 -16.65
CA LEU A 369 19.70 -4.75 -16.25
C LEU A 369 18.88 -4.22 -15.08
N VAL A 370 19.53 -3.62 -14.07
CA VAL A 370 18.85 -2.97 -12.93
C VAL A 370 17.92 -1.84 -13.39
N ASP A 371 18.33 -1.05 -14.38
CA ASP A 371 17.50 0.04 -14.93
C ASP A 371 16.29 -0.49 -15.71
N GLN A 372 16.48 -1.59 -16.44
CA GLN A 372 15.46 -2.31 -17.19
C GLN A 372 14.62 -3.27 -16.32
N ALA A 373 14.91 -3.36 -15.01
CA ALA A 373 14.19 -4.25 -14.11
C ALA A 373 12.67 -3.99 -14.16
N LYS A 374 11.91 -5.07 -14.22
CA LYS A 374 10.47 -5.02 -14.45
C LYS A 374 9.75 -4.53 -13.21
N PHE A 375 8.68 -3.77 -13.38
CA PHE A 375 7.78 -3.49 -12.27
C PHE A 375 7.20 -4.81 -11.75
N TRP A 376 6.95 -4.92 -10.45
CA TRP A 376 6.56 -6.20 -9.84
C TRP A 376 5.27 -6.78 -10.45
N ILE A 377 4.34 -5.95 -10.93
CA ILE A 377 3.12 -6.40 -11.62
C ILE A 377 3.48 -7.11 -12.93
N ASP A 378 4.40 -6.54 -13.72
CA ASP A 378 4.87 -7.14 -14.96
C ASP A 378 5.57 -8.48 -14.70
N TRP A 379 6.38 -8.53 -13.64
CA TRP A 379 7.02 -9.76 -13.21
C TRP A 379 6.02 -10.83 -12.78
N GLU A 380 5.02 -10.49 -11.96
CA GLU A 380 3.98 -11.44 -11.51
C GLU A 380 3.18 -11.98 -12.71
N LEU A 381 2.88 -11.12 -13.70
CA LEU A 381 2.26 -11.55 -14.95
C LEU A 381 3.16 -12.55 -15.69
N ASP A 382 4.45 -12.27 -15.85
CA ASP A 382 5.38 -13.22 -16.46
C ASP A 382 5.40 -14.57 -15.75
N GLN A 383 5.36 -14.57 -14.41
CA GLN A 383 5.29 -15.81 -13.62
C GLN A 383 3.99 -16.58 -13.84
N ILE A 384 2.86 -15.91 -14.10
CA ILE A 384 1.59 -16.59 -14.40
C ILE A 384 1.66 -17.34 -15.75
N PHE A 385 2.38 -16.80 -16.74
CA PHE A 385 2.56 -17.40 -18.06
C PHE A 385 3.71 -18.41 -18.14
N LEU A 386 4.68 -18.35 -17.22
CA LEU A 386 5.88 -19.18 -17.24
C LEU A 386 5.55 -20.68 -17.33
N ASN A 387 6.21 -21.39 -18.25
CA ASN A 387 6.06 -22.84 -18.50
C ASN A 387 4.62 -23.30 -18.79
N LYS A 388 3.74 -22.41 -19.28
CA LYS A 388 2.36 -22.76 -19.67
C LYS A 388 2.14 -22.52 -21.15
N ASP A 389 1.77 -23.59 -21.83
CA ASP A 389 1.37 -23.53 -23.23
C ASP A 389 -0.11 -23.15 -23.32
N ILE A 390 -0.37 -21.87 -23.59
CA ILE A 390 -1.72 -21.31 -23.71
C ILE A 390 -2.48 -21.78 -24.96
N SER A 391 -1.86 -22.58 -25.85
CA SER A 391 -2.60 -23.28 -26.91
C SER A 391 -3.40 -24.48 -26.38
N LYS A 392 -3.03 -25.02 -25.21
CA LYS A 392 -3.74 -26.12 -24.54
C LYS A 392 -4.85 -25.57 -23.65
N ALA A 393 -6.05 -26.16 -23.76
CA ALA A 393 -7.26 -25.64 -23.12
C ALA A 393 -7.18 -25.61 -21.58
N ASP A 394 -6.58 -26.63 -20.96
CA ASP A 394 -6.36 -26.75 -19.51
C ASP A 394 -5.40 -25.66 -18.99
N ASN A 395 -4.28 -25.46 -19.68
CA ASN A 395 -3.34 -24.40 -19.38
C ASN A 395 -3.97 -23.01 -19.56
N PHE A 396 -4.70 -22.82 -20.67
CA PHE A 396 -5.39 -21.56 -20.96
C PHE A 396 -6.38 -21.21 -19.84
N GLN A 397 -7.24 -22.16 -19.43
CA GLN A 397 -8.21 -21.95 -18.36
C GLN A 397 -7.52 -21.62 -17.03
N ASN A 398 -6.43 -22.32 -16.69
CA ASN A 398 -5.66 -22.05 -15.47
C ASN A 398 -5.02 -20.65 -15.49
N VAL A 399 -4.39 -20.27 -16.61
CA VAL A 399 -3.81 -18.93 -16.80
C VAL A 399 -4.88 -17.85 -16.64
N VAL A 400 -6.01 -17.97 -17.32
CA VAL A 400 -7.11 -17.00 -17.23
C VAL A 400 -7.63 -16.88 -15.79
N SER A 401 -7.82 -18.00 -15.10
CA SER A 401 -8.25 -18.00 -13.68
C SER A 401 -7.28 -17.23 -12.77
N LEU A 402 -5.97 -17.48 -12.91
CA LEU A 402 -4.93 -16.79 -12.14
C LEU A 402 -4.86 -15.29 -12.49
N LEU A 403 -4.97 -14.94 -13.77
CA LEU A 403 -4.99 -13.55 -14.23
C LEU A 403 -6.19 -12.80 -13.68
N VAL A 404 -7.39 -13.37 -13.75
CA VAL A 404 -8.60 -12.73 -13.22
C VAL A 404 -8.45 -12.52 -11.71
N LYS A 405 -7.97 -13.54 -10.97
CA LYS A 405 -7.69 -13.42 -9.53
C LYS A 405 -6.69 -12.30 -9.23
N PHE A 406 -5.61 -12.20 -10.00
CA PHE A 406 -4.58 -11.17 -9.81
C PHE A 406 -5.08 -9.76 -10.18
N LEU A 407 -5.65 -9.60 -11.37
CA LEU A 407 -6.18 -8.33 -11.88
C LEU A 407 -7.35 -7.80 -11.04
N SER A 408 -8.09 -8.67 -10.33
CA SER A 408 -9.14 -8.28 -9.39
C SER A 408 -8.62 -7.51 -8.17
N LYS A 409 -7.35 -7.71 -7.78
CA LYS A 409 -6.71 -6.97 -6.69
C LYS A 409 -6.35 -5.54 -7.08
N LEU A 410 -6.11 -5.30 -8.37
CA LEU A 410 -5.84 -3.96 -8.88
C LEU A 410 -7.13 -3.14 -8.75
N THR A 411 -7.09 -2.05 -7.97
CA THR A 411 -8.24 -1.16 -7.80
C THR A 411 -8.64 -0.53 -9.13
N GLN A 412 -9.87 0.00 -9.22
CA GLN A 412 -10.40 0.60 -10.46
C GLN A 412 -9.65 1.89 -10.83
N SER A 413 -8.49 1.72 -11.45
CA SER A 413 -7.55 2.77 -11.84
C SER A 413 -7.15 2.59 -13.30
N ALA A 414 -6.51 3.62 -13.87
CA ALA A 414 -5.89 3.54 -15.20
C ALA A 414 -4.91 2.36 -15.31
N ILE A 415 -4.24 2.00 -14.22
CA ILE A 415 -3.31 0.87 -14.12
C ILE A 415 -4.02 -0.45 -14.46
N ARG A 416 -5.20 -0.70 -13.89
CA ARG A 416 -5.95 -1.93 -14.20
C ARG A 416 -6.34 -2.00 -15.67
N THR A 417 -6.78 -0.89 -16.26
CA THR A 417 -7.11 -0.84 -17.69
C THR A 417 -5.89 -1.14 -18.55
N HIS A 418 -4.74 -0.53 -18.24
CA HIS A 418 -3.47 -0.79 -18.92
C HIS A 418 -3.08 -2.27 -18.87
N TYR A 419 -3.13 -2.89 -17.68
CA TYR A 419 -2.77 -4.30 -17.55
C TYR A 419 -3.81 -5.28 -18.14
N LEU A 420 -5.11 -4.93 -18.14
CA LEU A 420 -6.12 -5.70 -18.87
C LEU A 420 -5.78 -5.75 -20.35
N GLN A 421 -5.51 -4.61 -20.98
CA GLN A 421 -5.12 -4.54 -22.39
C GLN A 421 -3.86 -5.37 -22.65
N LYS A 422 -2.80 -5.16 -21.86
CA LYS A 422 -1.51 -5.86 -22.01
C LYS A 422 -1.65 -7.39 -21.90
N VAL A 423 -2.47 -7.86 -20.97
CA VAL A 423 -2.73 -9.30 -20.78
C VAL A 423 -3.55 -9.87 -21.94
N SER A 424 -4.55 -9.13 -22.42
CA SER A 424 -5.36 -9.54 -23.56
C SER A 424 -4.56 -9.67 -24.85
N GLU A 425 -3.65 -8.73 -25.10
CA GLU A 425 -2.71 -8.81 -26.22
C GLU A 425 -1.88 -10.09 -26.14
N ARG A 426 -1.36 -10.42 -24.94
CA ARG A 426 -0.57 -11.64 -24.72
C ARG A 426 -1.40 -12.93 -24.89
N LEU A 427 -2.63 -12.98 -24.38
CA LEU A 427 -3.54 -14.12 -24.54
C LEU A 427 -3.94 -14.32 -26.01
N SER A 428 -4.03 -13.24 -26.78
CA SER A 428 -4.45 -13.29 -28.19
C SER A 428 -3.40 -13.87 -29.15
N MET A 429 -2.16 -14.10 -28.68
CA MET A 429 -1.02 -14.50 -29.52
C MET A 429 -0.85 -13.62 -30.77
N GLY A 430 -1.15 -12.31 -30.66
CA GLY A 430 -1.05 -11.35 -31.77
C GLY A 430 -2.30 -11.19 -32.63
N GLN A 431 -3.40 -11.90 -32.34
CA GLN A 431 -4.66 -11.75 -33.07
C GLN A 431 -5.49 -10.59 -32.50
N ALA A 432 -5.43 -9.42 -33.15
CA ALA A 432 -6.07 -8.20 -32.68
C ALA A 432 -7.57 -8.35 -32.34
N ARG A 433 -8.33 -9.11 -33.14
CA ARG A 433 -9.77 -9.35 -32.88
C ARG A 433 -10.01 -10.15 -31.60
N LEU A 434 -9.15 -11.13 -31.31
CA LEU A 434 -9.23 -11.90 -30.06
C LEU A 434 -8.78 -11.08 -28.86
N ALA A 435 -7.80 -10.18 -29.02
CA ALA A 435 -7.36 -9.30 -27.94
C ALA A 435 -8.51 -8.43 -27.42
N ILE A 436 -9.30 -7.82 -28.31
CA ILE A 436 -10.48 -7.02 -27.92
C ILE A 436 -11.49 -7.88 -27.15
N LYS A 437 -11.79 -9.08 -27.67
CA LYS A 437 -12.73 -10.00 -27.03
C LYS A 437 -12.24 -10.45 -25.65
N PHE A 438 -10.97 -10.81 -25.52
CA PHE A 438 -10.37 -11.19 -24.23
C PHE A 438 -10.34 -10.02 -23.26
N GLU A 439 -10.14 -8.79 -23.72
CA GLU A 439 -10.22 -7.62 -22.84
C GLU A 439 -11.63 -7.45 -22.28
N GLU A 440 -12.67 -7.58 -23.12
CA GLU A 440 -14.06 -7.52 -22.68
C GLU A 440 -14.40 -8.66 -21.71
N ASP A 441 -14.03 -9.89 -22.05
CA ASP A 441 -14.27 -11.08 -21.22
C ASP A 441 -13.57 -10.97 -19.86
N LEU A 442 -12.28 -10.61 -19.85
CA LEU A 442 -11.52 -10.39 -18.61
C LEU A 442 -12.12 -9.23 -17.81
N ARG A 443 -12.52 -8.13 -18.46
CA ARG A 443 -13.14 -6.99 -17.78
C ARG A 443 -14.50 -7.37 -17.17
N GLN A 444 -15.26 -8.27 -17.79
CA GLN A 444 -16.50 -8.82 -17.22
C GLN A 444 -16.20 -9.77 -16.07
N GLN A 445 -15.24 -10.70 -16.21
CA GLN A 445 -14.87 -11.66 -15.18
C GLN A 445 -14.22 -10.99 -13.96
N VAL A 446 -13.38 -9.98 -14.15
CA VAL A 446 -12.80 -9.18 -13.07
C VAL A 446 -13.86 -8.33 -12.36
N LYS A 447 -14.92 -7.89 -13.07
CA LYS A 447 -16.11 -7.30 -12.42
C LYS A 447 -16.99 -8.36 -11.72
N GLY A 448 -17.00 -9.59 -12.24
CA GLY A 448 -17.76 -10.75 -11.78
C GLY A 448 -17.15 -11.44 -10.55
N PHE A 449 -15.82 -11.39 -10.40
CA PHE A 449 -15.12 -11.33 -9.12
C PHE A 449 -15.55 -10.04 -8.41
N ARG A 450 -16.83 -9.99 -8.05
CA ARG A 450 -17.28 -9.21 -6.93
C ARG A 450 -16.33 -9.59 -5.80
N TRP A 451 -15.71 -8.56 -5.23
CA TRP A 451 -15.26 -8.46 -3.84
C TRP A 451 -16.00 -9.57 -3.06
N HIS A 452 -15.34 -10.30 -2.16
CA HIS A 452 -16.01 -10.57 -0.88
C HIS A 452 -16.08 -9.25 -0.12
N GLY A 453 -16.60 -8.25 -0.79
CA GLY A 453 -18.02 -8.12 -1.19
C GLY A 453 -18.35 -7.00 -2.20
N ARG A 454 -18.80 -5.88 -1.70
CA ARG A 454 -19.18 -4.67 -2.41
C ARG A 454 -18.23 -3.62 -1.95
N SER A 455 -17.68 -2.73 -2.76
CA SER A 455 -17.13 -1.48 -2.24
C SER A 455 -17.86 -1.01 -0.98
N GLN A 456 -17.32 -1.27 0.21
CA GLN A 456 -17.35 -0.25 1.23
C GLN A 456 -16.49 0.82 0.56
N LYS A 457 -17.15 1.72 -0.19
CA LYS A 457 -17.09 3.11 0.24
C LYS A 457 -17.10 3.01 1.75
N PHE A 458 -16.04 3.42 2.44
CA PHE A 458 -16.03 3.52 3.90
C PHE A 458 -17.47 3.77 4.35
N GLU A 459 -18.11 2.67 4.71
CA GLU A 459 -19.44 2.59 5.26
C GLU A 459 -19.02 1.82 6.48
N LEU A 460 -18.75 2.58 7.55
CA LEU A 460 -18.60 2.01 8.88
C LEU A 460 -19.69 0.94 9.04
N PRO A 461 -19.51 -0.13 9.83
CA PRO A 461 -20.50 -1.22 9.96
C PRO A 461 -21.92 -0.79 10.39
N HIS A 462 -22.21 0.51 10.47
CA HIS A 462 -23.44 1.19 10.85
C HIS A 462 -23.87 2.28 9.83
N GLU A 463 -23.17 2.46 8.69
CA GLU A 463 -23.54 3.46 7.69
C GLU A 463 -24.69 2.94 6.81
N ILE A 464 -25.83 3.61 6.95
CA ILE A 464 -27.04 3.42 6.15
C ILE A 464 -26.75 3.81 4.70
N THR A 465 -27.07 2.94 3.74
CA THR A 465 -26.83 3.24 2.32
C THR A 465 -27.59 4.50 1.89
N GLN A 466 -27.08 5.28 0.93
CA GLN A 466 -27.78 6.49 0.47
C GLN A 466 -29.22 6.20 -0.02
N ARG A 467 -29.48 5.01 -0.56
CA ARG A 467 -30.82 4.60 -0.96
C ARG A 467 -31.71 4.36 0.25
N GLU A 468 -31.20 3.64 1.26
CA GLU A 468 -31.90 3.40 2.51
C GLU A 468 -32.20 4.73 3.22
N LYS A 469 -31.26 5.68 3.24
CA LYS A 469 -31.49 7.04 3.73
C LYS A 469 -32.60 7.79 2.98
N ASN A 470 -32.65 7.65 1.65
CA ASN A 470 -33.68 8.32 0.85
C ASN A 470 -35.07 7.67 1.05
N GLU A 471 -35.14 6.34 1.07
CA GLU A 471 -36.40 5.61 1.31
C GLU A 471 -36.91 5.87 2.74
N SER A 472 -36.01 5.89 3.73
CA SER A 472 -36.38 6.20 5.11
C SER A 472 -36.95 7.62 5.23
N GLN A 473 -36.31 8.62 4.63
CA GLN A 473 -36.80 10.00 4.62
C GLN A 473 -38.23 10.13 4.07
N ILE A 474 -38.58 9.38 3.02
CA ILE A 474 -39.95 9.40 2.47
C ILE A 474 -40.95 8.86 3.50
N ILE A 475 -40.65 7.73 4.13
CA ILE A 475 -41.50 7.14 5.19
C ILE A 475 -41.64 8.13 6.35
N PHE A 476 -40.54 8.76 6.78
CA PHE A 476 -40.58 9.77 7.84
C PHE A 476 -41.46 10.97 7.49
N TYR A 477 -41.29 11.58 6.31
CA TYR A 477 -42.17 12.68 5.89
C TYR A 477 -43.63 12.24 5.79
N TYR A 478 -43.88 10.98 5.42
CA TYR A 478 -45.22 10.43 5.36
C TYR A 478 -45.88 10.33 6.74
N LEU A 479 -45.13 9.89 7.75
CA LEU A 479 -45.62 9.76 9.12
C LEU A 479 -45.80 11.12 9.79
N HIS A 480 -44.77 11.97 9.76
CA HIS A 480 -44.67 13.22 10.52
C HIS A 480 -45.22 14.46 9.82
N CYS A 481 -45.49 14.40 8.52
CA CYS A 481 -46.10 15.51 7.77
C CYS A 481 -47.41 15.07 7.09
N PRO A 482 -48.54 15.00 7.83
CA PRO A 482 -49.83 14.57 7.28
C PRO A 482 -50.26 15.36 6.04
N GLU A 483 -49.92 16.65 6.00
CA GLU A 483 -50.14 17.57 4.89
C GLU A 483 -49.50 17.12 3.56
N LEU A 484 -48.44 16.31 3.61
CA LEU A 484 -47.69 15.85 2.44
C LEU A 484 -48.10 14.46 1.95
N ARG A 485 -48.94 13.70 2.68
CA ARG A 485 -49.23 12.28 2.35
C ARG A 485 -49.79 12.09 0.94
N ILE A 486 -50.78 12.90 0.56
CA ILE A 486 -51.36 12.85 -0.79
C ILE A 486 -50.34 13.27 -1.85
N PHE A 487 -49.53 14.29 -1.55
CA PHE A 487 -48.48 14.74 -2.44
C PHE A 487 -47.45 13.63 -2.68
N ILE A 488 -47.03 12.93 -1.61
CA ILE A 488 -46.13 11.77 -1.69
C ILE A 488 -46.72 10.65 -2.54
N ARG A 489 -47.98 10.25 -2.30
CA ARG A 489 -48.65 9.21 -3.11
C ARG A 489 -48.70 9.59 -4.59
N LYS A 490 -49.03 10.84 -4.92
CA LYS A 490 -49.04 11.35 -6.31
C LYS A 490 -47.66 11.33 -6.96
N GLU A 491 -46.63 11.78 -6.25
CA GLU A 491 -45.26 11.77 -6.78
C GLU A 491 -44.69 10.36 -6.96
N LEU A 492 -44.94 9.45 -6.01
CA LEU A 492 -44.53 8.05 -6.13
C LEU A 492 -45.20 7.37 -7.34
N PHE A 493 -46.49 7.65 -7.55
CA PHE A 493 -47.23 7.14 -8.72
C PHE A 493 -46.66 7.71 -10.03
N LYS A 494 -46.48 9.03 -10.11
CA LYS A 494 -45.93 9.72 -11.29
C LYS A 494 -44.53 9.20 -11.67
N ARG A 495 -43.72 8.81 -10.69
CA ARG A 495 -42.34 8.31 -10.87
C ARG A 495 -42.25 6.78 -10.96
N GLU A 496 -43.39 6.11 -11.06
CA GLU A 496 -43.52 4.64 -11.13
C GLU A 496 -42.76 3.93 -9.98
N ILE A 497 -42.79 4.51 -8.78
CA ILE A 497 -42.20 3.91 -7.57
C ILE A 497 -43.29 3.10 -6.89
N GLN A 498 -43.41 1.83 -7.30
CA GLN A 498 -44.44 0.92 -6.78
C GLN A 498 -44.11 0.42 -5.38
N ASN A 499 -42.83 0.11 -5.10
CA ASN A 499 -42.35 -0.41 -3.82
C ASN A 499 -40.95 0.12 -3.49
N PHE A 500 -40.63 0.18 -2.18
CA PHE A 500 -39.28 0.40 -1.68
C PHE A 500 -38.40 -0.83 -1.87
N SER A 501 -37.10 -0.64 -2.06
CA SER A 501 -36.17 -1.75 -2.31
C SER A 501 -35.55 -2.33 -1.04
N ILE A 502 -35.57 -1.58 0.06
CA ILE A 502 -35.11 -2.06 1.35
C ILE A 502 -36.24 -2.87 2.00
N ASN A 503 -35.96 -4.13 2.36
CA ASN A 503 -36.98 -5.09 2.82
C ASN A 503 -37.84 -4.54 3.96
N HIS A 504 -37.24 -3.95 4.99
CA HIS A 504 -37.99 -3.43 6.13
C HIS A 504 -38.79 -2.16 5.79
N HIS A 505 -38.30 -1.29 4.89
CA HIS A 505 -39.08 -0.17 4.37
C HIS A 505 -40.28 -0.64 3.56
N GLN A 506 -40.11 -1.67 2.74
CA GLN A 506 -41.19 -2.27 1.97
C GLN A 506 -42.30 -2.80 2.89
N LEU A 507 -41.91 -3.50 3.96
CA LEU A 507 -42.85 -4.06 4.93
C LEU A 507 -43.58 -2.95 5.71
N ILE A 508 -42.87 -1.91 6.17
CA ILE A 508 -43.49 -0.73 6.81
C ILE A 508 -44.47 -0.03 5.86
N TRP A 509 -44.07 0.18 4.60
CA TRP A 509 -44.92 0.82 3.59
C TRP A 509 -46.16 -0.01 3.24
N SER A 510 -46.03 -1.34 3.24
CA SER A 510 -47.16 -2.25 3.06
C SER A 510 -48.14 -2.17 4.23
N ALA A 511 -47.64 -2.08 5.47
CA ALA A 511 -48.47 -1.89 6.66
C ALA A 511 -49.21 -0.54 6.63
N ILE A 512 -48.51 0.55 6.28
CA ILE A 512 -49.13 1.88 6.09
C ILE A 512 -50.24 1.79 5.03
N SER A 513 -49.95 1.20 3.87
CA SER A 513 -50.93 1.06 2.79
C SER A 513 -52.13 0.23 3.23
N LYS A 514 -51.93 -0.78 4.09
CA LYS A 514 -53.00 -1.62 4.60
C LYS A 514 -53.90 -0.89 5.60
N ILE A 515 -53.32 -0.11 6.51
CA ILE A 515 -54.07 0.76 7.44
C ILE A 515 -54.92 1.77 6.66
N GLU A 516 -54.38 2.31 5.57
CA GLU A 516 -55.10 3.23 4.68
C GLU A 516 -56.23 2.53 3.92
N GLU A 517 -56.02 1.31 3.42
CA GLU A 517 -57.09 0.51 2.81
C GLU A 517 -58.22 0.24 3.80
N ASP A 518 -57.89 -0.09 5.05
CA ASP A 518 -58.86 -0.39 6.09
C ASP A 518 -59.62 0.89 6.53
N SER A 519 -58.98 2.06 6.42
CA SER A 519 -59.57 3.36 6.78
C SER A 519 -60.37 4.02 5.65
N PHE A 520 -59.93 3.88 4.38
CA PHE A 520 -60.46 4.63 3.23
C PHE A 520 -61.07 3.74 2.13
N GLY A 521 -60.97 2.42 2.26
CA GLY A 521 -61.41 1.42 1.28
C GLY A 521 -60.36 1.14 0.20
N LYS A 522 -60.43 -0.04 -0.43
CA LYS A 522 -59.41 -0.56 -1.37
C LYS A 522 -59.08 0.34 -2.56
N ASP A 523 -60.04 1.16 -3.02
CA ASP A 523 -59.88 2.01 -4.21
C ASP A 523 -59.38 3.43 -3.89
N TYR A 524 -58.91 3.70 -2.67
CA TYR A 524 -58.51 5.06 -2.26
C TYR A 524 -57.39 5.63 -3.13
N LEU A 525 -56.45 4.81 -3.61
CA LEU A 525 -55.35 5.25 -4.49
C LEU A 525 -55.85 5.76 -5.85
N ILE A 526 -56.94 5.19 -6.38
CA ILE A 526 -57.59 5.64 -7.62
C ILE A 526 -58.24 7.01 -7.36
N LYS A 527 -58.96 7.13 -6.24
CA LYS A 527 -59.62 8.39 -5.82
C LYS A 527 -58.65 9.54 -5.56
N ILE A 528 -57.39 9.27 -5.22
CA ILE A 528 -56.35 10.30 -5.05
C ILE A 528 -56.01 10.99 -6.38
N ASN A 529 -56.10 10.28 -7.50
CA ASN A 529 -55.73 10.80 -8.82
C ASN A 529 -56.86 11.64 -9.46
N ASP A 530 -58.10 11.38 -9.08
CA ASP A 530 -59.26 12.18 -9.50
C ASP A 530 -59.28 13.54 -8.76
N LYS A 531 -59.49 14.61 -9.53
CA LYS A 531 -59.16 16.00 -9.13
C LYS A 531 -60.01 16.63 -8.02
N LEU A 532 -60.96 15.93 -7.40
CA LEU A 532 -61.99 16.57 -6.56
C LEU A 532 -62.48 15.68 -5.40
N ASN A 533 -61.70 15.55 -4.33
CA ASN A 533 -62.23 15.09 -3.05
C ASN A 533 -61.54 15.79 -1.87
N SER A 534 -62.07 16.96 -1.48
CA SER A 534 -61.64 17.68 -0.26
C SER A 534 -61.78 16.83 1.00
N ASN A 535 -62.72 15.88 1.01
CA ASN A 535 -62.96 14.98 2.14
C ASN A 535 -61.79 14.03 2.37
N LEU A 536 -61.28 13.37 1.31
CA LEU A 536 -60.09 12.51 1.39
C LEU A 536 -58.86 13.26 1.90
N ILE A 537 -58.69 14.54 1.54
CA ILE A 537 -57.57 15.36 2.05
C ILE A 537 -57.64 15.48 3.58
N ASN A 538 -58.83 15.76 4.11
CA ASN A 538 -59.03 15.88 5.56
C ASN A 538 -58.92 14.52 6.26
N ASP A 539 -59.36 13.44 5.62
CA ASP A 539 -59.28 12.09 6.18
C ASP A 539 -57.82 11.61 6.30
N PHE A 540 -56.98 11.89 5.28
CA PHE A 540 -55.54 11.62 5.33
C PHE A 540 -54.82 12.42 6.43
N LYS A 541 -55.28 13.64 6.75
CA LYS A 541 -54.72 14.44 7.84
C LYS A 541 -55.09 13.90 9.21
N LYS A 542 -56.32 13.40 9.36
CA LYS A 542 -56.86 12.88 10.63
C LYS A 542 -56.35 11.49 10.98
N LEU A 543 -55.86 10.73 10.00
CA LEU A 543 -55.32 9.38 10.24
C LEU A 543 -54.06 9.43 11.11
N ASP A 544 -54.15 8.91 12.33
CA ASP A 544 -53.01 8.83 13.24
C ASP A 544 -52.16 7.59 12.97
N LEU A 545 -51.27 7.71 11.99
CA LEU A 545 -50.31 6.65 11.64
C LEU A 545 -49.25 6.43 12.72
N LEU A 546 -48.95 7.42 13.57
CA LEU A 546 -47.96 7.25 14.64
C LEU A 546 -48.51 6.33 15.74
N PHE A 547 -49.83 6.38 15.99
CA PHE A 547 -50.51 5.50 16.91
C PHE A 547 -50.88 4.13 16.31
N SER A 548 -51.45 4.11 15.09
CA SER A 548 -51.98 2.87 14.49
C SER A 548 -50.93 1.90 13.93
N LEU A 549 -49.79 2.42 13.47
CA LEU A 549 -48.75 1.62 12.81
C LEU A 549 -48.01 0.66 13.76
N PRO A 550 -47.59 1.06 14.98
CA PRO A 550 -46.97 0.14 15.95
C PRO A 550 -47.89 -1.02 16.34
N ASP A 551 -49.17 -0.74 16.60
CA ASP A 551 -50.16 -1.76 16.96
C ASP A 551 -50.35 -2.76 15.81
N PHE A 552 -50.50 -2.25 14.58
CA PHE A 552 -50.66 -3.07 13.38
C PHE A 552 -49.45 -3.97 13.13
N ILE A 553 -48.22 -3.44 13.27
CA ILE A 553 -46.98 -4.20 13.05
C ILE A 553 -46.76 -5.22 14.18
N THR A 554 -47.13 -4.89 15.42
CA THR A 554 -47.00 -5.82 16.55
C THR A 554 -47.84 -7.07 16.35
N ILE A 555 -49.05 -6.93 15.80
CA ILE A 555 -49.95 -8.07 15.56
C ILE A 555 -49.48 -8.91 14.35
N ASN A 556 -48.90 -8.28 13.32
CA ASN A 556 -48.69 -8.93 12.02
C ASN A 556 -47.24 -9.27 11.68
N ASN A 557 -46.23 -8.59 12.25
CA ASN A 557 -44.81 -8.75 11.91
C ASN A 557 -43.86 -8.31 13.06
N HIS A 558 -43.67 -9.16 14.07
CA HIS A 558 -42.84 -8.85 15.24
C HIS A 558 -41.37 -8.50 14.94
N GLU A 559 -40.77 -9.03 13.86
CA GLU A 559 -39.35 -8.85 13.55
C GLU A 559 -38.97 -7.40 13.16
N ILE A 560 -39.94 -6.54 12.84
CA ILE A 560 -39.69 -5.19 12.28
C ILE A 560 -39.91 -4.09 13.32
N ILE A 561 -40.49 -4.41 14.49
CA ILE A 561 -40.80 -3.45 15.55
C ILE A 561 -39.57 -2.63 15.95
N ASN A 562 -38.41 -3.29 16.11
CA ASN A 562 -37.16 -2.63 16.48
C ASN A 562 -36.67 -1.64 15.40
N LYS A 563 -37.03 -1.84 14.13
CA LYS A 563 -36.71 -0.92 13.02
C LYS A 563 -37.75 0.19 12.87
N LEU A 564 -38.98 -0.03 13.34
CA LEU A 564 -40.04 0.96 13.33
C LEU A 564 -39.77 2.11 14.32
N ALA A 565 -39.13 1.82 15.46
CA ALA A 565 -38.84 2.81 16.50
C ALA A 565 -38.08 4.05 15.97
N ILE A 566 -37.18 3.84 15.01
CA ILE A 566 -36.43 4.91 14.34
C ILE A 566 -37.38 5.90 13.65
N PHE A 567 -38.46 5.41 13.03
CA PHE A 567 -39.43 6.23 12.31
C PHE A 567 -40.39 7.00 13.20
N ILE A 568 -40.70 6.48 14.39
CA ILE A 568 -41.64 7.09 15.33
C ILE A 568 -40.97 8.24 16.09
N ASN A 569 -39.72 8.06 16.49
CA ASN A 569 -38.96 9.02 17.28
C ASN A 569 -37.86 9.68 16.43
N PRO A 570 -38.12 10.85 15.80
CA PRO A 570 -37.14 11.51 14.95
C PRO A 570 -35.92 12.00 15.74
N ASP A 571 -34.73 11.91 15.14
CA ASP A 571 -33.50 12.47 15.71
C ASP A 571 -33.39 13.99 15.47
N GLU A 572 -32.49 14.67 16.19
CA GLU A 572 -32.28 16.12 16.06
C GLU A 572 -31.95 16.53 14.62
N LEU A 573 -31.16 15.72 13.91
CA LEU A 573 -30.82 15.96 12.51
C LEU A 573 -32.06 15.97 11.63
N PHE A 574 -33.00 15.04 11.83
CA PHE A 574 -34.24 15.00 11.06
C PHE A 574 -35.16 16.17 11.40
N LEU A 575 -35.25 16.58 12.67
CA LEU A 575 -36.03 17.75 13.07
C LEU A 575 -35.61 19.01 12.30
N THR A 576 -34.32 19.18 11.99
CA THR A 576 -33.86 20.31 11.14
C THR A 576 -34.43 20.28 9.72
N THR A 577 -34.71 19.08 9.18
CA THR A 577 -35.25 18.92 7.81
C THR A 577 -36.74 19.23 7.70
N LEU A 578 -37.46 19.30 8.82
CA LEU A 578 -38.88 19.69 8.89
C LEU A 578 -39.11 21.19 8.68
N SER A 579 -38.05 22.01 8.61
CA SER A 579 -38.14 23.44 8.29
C SER A 579 -38.65 23.70 6.87
N ASN A 580 -38.33 22.81 5.90
CA ASN A 580 -38.75 22.90 4.50
C ASN A 580 -39.09 21.51 3.92
N PRO A 581 -40.11 20.82 4.45
CA PRO A 581 -40.30 19.39 4.25
C PRO A 581 -40.65 19.05 2.80
N LYS A 582 -41.40 19.91 2.10
CA LYS A 582 -41.76 19.71 0.69
C LYS A 582 -40.55 19.79 -0.26
N ASN A 583 -39.64 20.74 -0.05
CA ASN A 583 -38.46 20.91 -0.90
C ASN A 583 -37.44 19.78 -0.67
N ASN A 584 -37.24 19.41 0.60
CA ASN A 584 -36.39 18.28 0.96
C ASN A 584 -36.93 16.96 0.38
N LEU A 585 -38.23 16.71 0.52
CA LEU A 585 -38.91 15.56 -0.07
C LEU A 585 -38.75 15.49 -1.60
N LEU A 586 -38.91 16.61 -2.31
CA LEU A 586 -38.69 16.68 -3.75
C LEU A 586 -37.25 16.35 -4.13
N GLY A 587 -36.27 16.83 -3.36
CA GLY A 587 -34.87 16.45 -3.52
C GLY A 587 -34.63 14.96 -3.34
N THR A 588 -35.23 14.35 -2.32
CA THR A 588 -35.16 12.91 -2.04
C THR A 588 -35.79 12.07 -3.14
N LEU A 589 -36.99 12.44 -3.61
CA LEU A 589 -37.68 11.78 -4.74
C LEU A 589 -36.87 11.88 -6.04
N SER A 590 -36.28 13.04 -6.30
CA SER A 590 -35.43 13.27 -7.48
C SER A 590 -34.17 12.42 -7.46
N LEU A 591 -33.57 12.24 -6.28
CA LEU A 591 -32.42 11.33 -6.12
C LEU A 591 -32.80 9.88 -6.40
N LEU A 592 -33.96 9.41 -5.92
CA LEU A 592 -34.42 8.04 -6.21
C LEU A 592 -34.68 7.81 -7.70
N GLU A 593 -35.33 8.77 -8.37
CA GLU A 593 -35.61 8.65 -9.80
C GLU A 593 -34.33 8.74 -10.65
N ARG A 594 -33.38 9.59 -10.27
CA ARG A 594 -32.08 9.71 -10.94
C ARG A 594 -31.36 8.36 -11.03
N TYR A 595 -31.44 7.51 -9.99
CA TYR A 595 -30.86 6.17 -10.05
C TYR A 595 -31.47 5.30 -11.15
N LYS A 596 -32.81 5.35 -11.34
CA LYS A 596 -33.48 4.64 -12.44
C LYS A 596 -33.05 5.20 -13.80
N SER A 597 -33.00 6.52 -13.95
CA SER A 597 -32.58 7.19 -15.17
C SER A 597 -31.12 6.89 -15.55
N LEU A 598 -30.21 6.85 -14.58
CA LEU A 598 -28.83 6.44 -14.82
C LEU A 598 -28.73 4.97 -15.29
N LYS A 599 -29.59 4.09 -14.77
CA LYS A 599 -29.67 2.69 -15.24
C LYS A 599 -30.19 2.61 -16.68
N ARG A 600 -31.24 3.38 -17.01
CA ARG A 600 -31.76 3.52 -18.38
C ARG A 600 -30.71 4.04 -19.34
N CYS A 601 -29.99 5.11 -18.99
CA CYS A 601 -28.87 5.64 -19.77
C CYS A 601 -27.81 4.58 -20.10
N ARG A 602 -27.41 3.75 -19.13
CA ARG A 602 -26.44 2.67 -19.38
C ARG A 602 -26.98 1.64 -20.35
N HIS A 603 -28.25 1.27 -20.22
CA HIS A 603 -28.91 0.35 -21.15
C HIS A 603 -28.98 0.95 -22.56
N LEU A 604 -29.41 2.21 -22.69
CA LEU A 604 -29.51 2.91 -23.98
C LEU A 604 -28.15 3.06 -24.67
N ILE A 605 -27.08 3.37 -23.93
CA ILE A 605 -25.72 3.40 -24.49
C ILE A 605 -25.33 2.02 -25.03
N SER A 606 -25.57 0.95 -24.25
CA SER A 606 -25.26 -0.41 -24.66
C SER A 606 -26.04 -0.83 -25.90
N SER A 607 -27.34 -0.54 -25.94
CA SER A 607 -28.20 -0.84 -27.09
C SER A 607 -27.80 -0.03 -28.32
N TRP A 608 -27.44 1.25 -28.14
CA TRP A 608 -26.94 2.11 -29.21
C TRP A 608 -25.63 1.56 -29.82
N SER A 609 -24.65 1.19 -28.98
CA SER A 609 -23.39 0.62 -29.47
C SER A 609 -23.58 -0.71 -30.19
N SER A 610 -24.42 -1.60 -29.66
CA SER A 610 -24.68 -2.91 -30.27
C SER A 610 -25.45 -2.79 -31.58
N GLN A 611 -26.43 -1.88 -31.65
CA GLN A 611 -27.20 -1.69 -32.88
C GLN A 611 -26.35 -1.09 -33.99
N ARG A 612 -25.47 -0.12 -33.68
CA ARG A 612 -24.55 0.46 -34.67
C ARG A 612 -23.62 -0.59 -35.29
N LEU A 613 -23.15 -1.56 -34.49
CA LEU A 613 -22.36 -2.69 -34.98
C LEU A 613 -23.18 -3.59 -35.90
N LYS A 614 -24.41 -3.94 -35.50
CA LYS A 614 -25.32 -4.76 -36.31
C LYS A 614 -25.69 -4.09 -37.64
N THR A 615 -25.91 -2.78 -37.64
CA THR A 615 -26.12 -1.97 -38.84
C THR A 615 -24.93 -2.07 -39.79
N LEU A 616 -23.69 -1.94 -39.28
CA LEU A 616 -22.47 -2.07 -40.07
C LEU A 616 -22.32 -3.49 -40.65
N GLU A 617 -22.56 -4.53 -39.85
CA GLU A 617 -22.51 -5.93 -40.29
C GLU A 617 -23.53 -6.20 -41.41
N ASN A 618 -24.75 -5.68 -41.28
CA ASN A 618 -25.78 -5.80 -42.31
C ASN A 618 -25.45 -5.01 -43.58
N CYS A 619 -24.85 -3.81 -43.46
CA CYS A 619 -24.39 -3.05 -44.63
C CYS A 619 -23.31 -3.84 -45.38
N ILE A 620 -22.32 -4.39 -44.65
CA ILE A 620 -21.24 -5.18 -45.22
C ILE A 620 -21.78 -6.45 -45.90
N SER A 621 -22.73 -7.16 -45.27
CA SER A 621 -23.30 -8.37 -45.86
C SER A 621 -24.07 -8.08 -47.16
N ILE A 622 -24.87 -7.01 -47.20
CA ILE A 622 -25.61 -6.58 -48.39
C ILE A 622 -24.66 -6.17 -49.52
N LEU A 623 -23.58 -5.44 -49.19
CA LEU A 623 -22.57 -5.03 -50.17
C LEU A 623 -21.79 -6.22 -50.75
N ILE A 624 -21.51 -7.24 -49.93
CA ILE A 624 -20.88 -8.48 -50.38
C ILE A 624 -21.83 -9.26 -51.32
N THR A 625 -23.14 -9.29 -51.03
CA THR A 625 -24.12 -9.98 -51.89
C THR A 625 -24.42 -9.25 -53.19
N ASN A 626 -24.33 -7.92 -53.22
CA ASN A 626 -24.64 -7.09 -54.39
C ASN A 626 -23.44 -6.88 -55.34
N ASN A 627 -22.27 -7.43 -55.03
CA ASN A 627 -21.03 -7.24 -55.79
C ASN A 627 -20.99 -7.93 -57.18
N ASN A 628 -22.15 -8.28 -57.75
CA ASN A 628 -22.31 -8.90 -59.07
C ASN A 628 -22.89 -7.96 -60.15
N SER A 629 -23.07 -6.67 -59.88
CA SER A 629 -23.52 -5.70 -60.90
C SER A 629 -22.71 -4.41 -60.86
N GLU A 630 -21.90 -4.19 -61.89
CA GLU A 630 -21.23 -2.93 -62.18
C GLU A 630 -22.29 -1.83 -62.42
N SER A 631 -22.37 -0.82 -61.56
CA SER A 631 -22.91 0.48 -61.92
C SER A 631 -22.31 1.61 -61.07
N SER A 632 -22.22 2.79 -61.68
CA SER A 632 -21.30 3.89 -61.31
C SER A 632 -21.88 4.95 -60.37
N ASP A 633 -22.72 4.59 -59.39
CA ASP A 633 -23.20 5.54 -58.36
C ASP A 633 -23.22 4.92 -56.93
N SER A 634 -22.27 4.02 -56.66
CA SER A 634 -22.24 3.16 -55.47
C SER A 634 -22.18 3.90 -54.13
N THR A 635 -21.67 5.14 -54.07
CA THR A 635 -21.52 5.86 -52.80
C THR A 635 -22.83 6.40 -52.23
N LYS A 636 -23.75 6.89 -53.08
CA LYS A 636 -25.05 7.38 -52.62
C LYS A 636 -25.95 6.25 -52.13
N GLU A 637 -25.93 5.12 -52.83
CA GLU A 637 -26.69 3.93 -52.46
C GLU A 637 -26.20 3.35 -51.12
N ILE A 638 -24.89 3.34 -50.87
CA ILE A 638 -24.30 2.95 -49.57
C ILE A 638 -24.75 3.88 -48.44
N ASP A 639 -24.73 5.20 -48.68
CA ASP A 639 -25.14 6.18 -47.68
C ASP A 639 -26.62 6.09 -47.33
N ASP A 640 -27.48 5.85 -48.33
CA ASP A 640 -28.92 5.70 -48.10
C ASP A 640 -29.26 4.35 -47.45
N LEU A 641 -28.57 3.26 -47.82
CA LEU A 641 -28.67 1.96 -47.14
C LEU A 641 -28.24 2.06 -45.67
N PHE A 642 -27.15 2.78 -45.40
CA PHE A 642 -26.69 3.01 -44.03
C PHE A 642 -27.71 3.82 -43.23
N LYS A 643 -28.30 4.89 -43.79
CA LYS A 643 -29.34 5.67 -43.12
C LYS A 643 -30.55 4.83 -42.73
N ASP A 644 -31.06 4.00 -43.64
CA ASP A 644 -32.23 3.16 -43.40
C ASP A 644 -31.96 2.14 -42.28
N LEU A 645 -30.80 1.46 -42.34
CA LEU A 645 -30.41 0.45 -41.37
C LEU A 645 -29.93 1.03 -40.02
N ASN A 646 -29.62 2.33 -39.95
CA ASN A 646 -29.16 3.02 -38.74
C ASN A 646 -30.29 3.70 -37.95
N SER A 647 -31.54 3.65 -38.44
CA SER A 647 -32.72 4.27 -37.82
C SER A 647 -32.91 3.89 -36.34
N ASP A 648 -32.78 2.62 -35.98
CA ASP A 648 -32.87 2.16 -34.60
C ASP A 648 -31.73 2.67 -33.70
N ALA A 649 -30.51 2.76 -34.24
CA ALA A 649 -29.37 3.30 -33.50
C ALA A 649 -29.54 4.80 -33.23
N LEU A 650 -30.07 5.55 -34.20
CA LEU A 650 -30.44 6.96 -34.02
C LEU A 650 -31.54 7.13 -32.97
N LYS A 651 -32.53 6.24 -32.95
CA LYS A 651 -33.60 6.24 -31.92
C LYS A 651 -33.05 5.99 -30.52
N PHE A 652 -32.13 5.04 -30.35
CA PHE A 652 -31.48 4.82 -29.05
C PHE A 652 -30.64 6.01 -28.59
N GLN A 653 -29.96 6.68 -29.53
CA GLN A 653 -29.22 7.90 -29.28
C GLN A 653 -30.14 9.04 -28.83
N GLU A 654 -31.27 9.25 -29.51
CA GLU A 654 -32.28 10.26 -29.15
C GLU A 654 -32.84 9.99 -27.74
N LEU A 655 -33.27 8.76 -27.46
CA LEU A 655 -33.76 8.35 -26.14
C LEU A 655 -32.71 8.56 -25.05
N TYR A 656 -31.42 8.31 -25.35
CA TYR A 656 -30.34 8.58 -24.41
C TYR A 656 -30.22 10.07 -24.07
N TYR A 657 -30.29 10.94 -25.07
CA TYR A 657 -30.22 12.39 -24.84
C TYR A 657 -31.44 12.92 -24.09
N LEU A 658 -32.65 12.42 -24.39
CA LEU A 658 -33.86 12.74 -23.63
C LEU A 658 -33.72 12.32 -22.16
N GLU A 659 -33.19 11.13 -21.90
CA GLU A 659 -32.96 10.65 -20.54
C GLU A 659 -31.88 11.47 -19.81
N ARG A 660 -30.86 11.95 -20.52
CA ARG A 660 -29.85 12.89 -19.97
C ARG A 660 -30.43 14.26 -19.64
N GLN A 661 -31.30 14.80 -20.50
CA GLN A 661 -32.03 16.04 -20.21
C GLN A 661 -32.93 15.88 -18.97
N HIS A 662 -33.59 14.73 -18.83
CA HIS A 662 -34.38 14.40 -17.64
C HIS A 662 -33.53 14.38 -16.37
N ILE A 663 -32.33 13.76 -16.42
CA ILE A 663 -31.38 13.77 -15.29
C ILE A 663 -30.99 15.19 -14.88
N ILE A 664 -30.79 16.10 -15.84
CA ILE A 664 -30.50 17.52 -15.55
C ILE A 664 -31.70 18.21 -14.90
N SER A 665 -32.93 17.89 -15.31
CA SER A 665 -34.15 18.36 -14.65
C SER A 665 -34.24 17.90 -13.19
N LEU A 666 -33.94 16.62 -12.93
CA LEU A 666 -33.89 16.05 -11.57
C LEU A 666 -32.82 16.72 -10.70
N ASP A 667 -31.66 17.06 -11.27
CA ASP A 667 -30.61 17.80 -10.55
C ASP A 667 -31.06 19.21 -10.16
N LYS A 668 -31.85 19.88 -11.03
CA LYS A 668 -32.43 21.19 -10.69
C LYS A 668 -33.49 21.08 -9.59
N GLN A 669 -34.31 20.01 -9.58
CA GLN A 669 -35.26 19.73 -8.50
C GLN A 669 -34.56 19.50 -7.15
N ARG A 670 -33.35 18.93 -7.15
CA ARG A 670 -32.54 18.69 -5.95
C ARG A 670 -32.01 19.98 -5.31
N CYS A 671 -31.70 21.01 -6.10
CA CYS A 671 -31.02 22.22 -5.63
C CYS A 671 -31.98 23.31 -5.08
N GLY A 672 -33.25 22.99 -4.81
CA GLY A 672 -34.21 23.91 -4.17
C GLY A 672 -34.71 25.09 -5.01
N ASN A 673 -34.03 25.45 -6.11
CA ASN A 673 -34.37 26.57 -7.00
C ASN A 673 -35.36 26.21 -8.12
N TYR A 674 -36.13 25.12 -7.99
CA TYR A 674 -37.05 24.70 -9.04
C TYR A 674 -38.44 25.34 -8.87
N VAL A 675 -38.74 26.33 -9.71
CA VAL A 675 -40.10 26.88 -9.85
C VAL A 675 -40.91 25.93 -10.72
N PHE A 676 -41.98 25.33 -10.18
CA PHE A 676 -42.98 24.65 -11.00
C PHE A 676 -43.59 25.68 -11.96
N LYS A 677 -43.36 25.53 -13.26
CA LYS A 677 -44.30 26.11 -14.23
C LYS A 677 -45.57 25.27 -14.11
N ASN A 678 -46.63 25.86 -13.56
CA ASN A 678 -47.96 25.28 -13.50
C ASN A 678 -48.47 24.93 -14.90
#